data_AF-A0A9R1UDW0-F1
#
_entry.id   AF-A0A9R1UDW0-F1
#
_cell.length_a   1.000
_cell.length_b   1.000
_cell.length_c   1.000
_cell.angle_alpha   90.00
_cell.angle_beta   90.00
_cell.angle_gamma   90.00
#
_symmetry.space_group_name_H-M   'P 1'
#
loop_
_entity.id
_entity.type
_entity.pdbx_description
1 polymer ?
#
loop_
_entity_poly.entity_id
_entity_poly.type
_entity_poly.pdbx_seq_one_letter_code
_entity_poly.pdbx_strand_id
1 'polypeptide(L)'
;MLSKKASCDSHGEDSSYFVGLQEYEKNPYDHVHNPSGIIQMGLAENQLSMDLLESWLARNSDVTGFKEKEVSIFKDLAVFQDYHGLPTLKKELAEFMEEIRGKRVRMDPNKIVLTAGSTSANETLIFCLAEPGDAFLIPTPYYPGYDRDLKWRTGVEIVPIKCWSSNHFRITKSALEEAYKQAHNQLNLNVKGVFITNPSNPLGTTMSKQEFDIVINFCMTKSIHIISDEIFSATVFTSPNFISILDVLHQRNLQDFGNFVHVVYSLSKDLGLSGFRIGMIYSYNEMVISAATRMSSFGLISSQTQHLVSKILGDKKFMKCYMKENTKRLKRRHKMVVSKLKMIGIPCLRSNAGLFCWVDLRHLLSSNTFEAEFVLWNKILFDIRLNISPGASCHCSEPGWFRICFANVSEEMLYVSTQRMKAFVETFCRHRPYESSTCVSRKSLGLKWSEEMILPALLTSAGFNIVICVGFFSLYSILRKQPINLKVYFGQRLAQLKPEQKTYYFGQRLVPSAGWLVKAWEASDDDIYRCGGIDGLVFIKMIVFSIRIFSIASVLCIFIVLPVNLFGQAIQERDAEAQMDMFTIRNVQAVLVRGIPWCPGEAYSDTVSKHFGSYYESSYLAHQMVYRSGTIQRLMMDAEKMYNDLASGQQTSTDGTGTGEGCDTCGDRVNSVKMITAETEIDVKKHKTPKKSDGKDGKDGKDGKEECAAAFVFFRTRYAAMVASKTIQSYDPMLWVIDFAPEPHDVYWENLCLPYRMLWIRKTSVFIGTIIFSVWFLLPTTLVQGLVNLDQLEDTFPFLRGISETKYANIVSGYLPSLVLTCFVLIVPPIMLMFATLEGTVSRSSRKQSACCKCIIFFFWNIFFYNLFTGSWWDRMGKLTVTGLKDMATLLGNLIPGQAPFFMTYIMTTGWASLAYELMQPFVLIINWIYQIVLLRKEGYGDLYTFPYHTEVPRALLFGLLGFTFCILAPLILPFLLVYYFFAYNTNGSYWPIAHNAAIFSLIVMQAVASIIFGMKNFGTASTLAFVLIIFTALFNLYCRHKFLPLFNNKAVQDLIEMDRHDEHSGKIDEILPRLLSSYYQFGGFHGNHPTDLLAAEYKTFNSADAGHKM
;
A
#
# COMPACT_ATOMS: atom_id res chain seq x y z
N MET A 1 8.99 12.56 5.26
CA MET A 1 9.89 12.04 4.20
C MET A 1 11.28 11.93 4.79
N LEU A 2 12.08 10.96 4.37
CA LEU A 2 13.53 10.96 4.60
C LEU A 2 14.23 11.49 3.33
N SER A 3 15.49 11.87 3.41
CA SER A 3 16.27 12.22 2.22
C SER A 3 16.62 10.96 1.42
N LYS A 4 16.76 11.07 0.10
CA LYS A 4 17.14 9.94 -0.79
C LYS A 4 18.35 9.15 -0.27
N LYS A 5 19.29 9.83 0.38
CA LYS A 5 20.53 9.27 0.96
C LYS A 5 20.29 8.51 2.27
N ALA A 6 19.33 8.97 3.10
CA ALA A 6 18.90 8.27 4.32
C ALA A 6 17.87 7.15 4.06
N SER A 7 17.27 7.11 2.86
CA SER A 7 16.35 6.06 2.39
C SER A 7 16.96 5.18 1.29
N CYS A 8 18.28 5.00 1.29
CA CYS A 8 19.00 4.16 0.33
C CYS A 8 19.61 2.97 1.07
N ASP A 9 19.33 1.76 0.57
CA ASP A 9 19.69 0.47 1.20
C ASP A 9 21.21 0.18 1.20
N SER A 10 22.03 1.09 0.64
CA SER A 10 23.49 1.05 0.70
C SER A 10 24.10 1.23 2.11
N HIS A 11 23.29 1.18 3.16
CA HIS A 11 23.73 0.99 4.55
C HIS A 11 24.36 -0.40 4.80
N GLY A 12 24.03 -1.42 3.98
CA GLY A 12 24.66 -2.74 4.01
C GLY A 12 24.31 -3.62 5.22
N GLU A 13 23.29 -3.24 6.00
CA GLU A 13 22.84 -3.91 7.23
C GLU A 13 22.16 -5.26 6.97
N ASP A 14 21.69 -5.51 5.75
CA ASP A 14 21.15 -6.83 5.33
C ASP A 14 22.25 -7.83 4.94
N SER A 15 23.53 -7.43 4.93
CA SER A 15 24.64 -8.33 4.58
C SER A 15 24.81 -9.46 5.59
N SER A 16 25.30 -10.61 5.13
CA SER A 16 25.51 -11.82 5.96
C SER A 16 26.44 -11.59 7.18
N TYR A 17 27.23 -10.52 7.18
CA TYR A 17 27.99 -10.07 8.34
C TYR A 17 27.10 -9.62 9.51
N PHE A 18 26.02 -8.88 9.23
CA PHE A 18 25.07 -8.39 10.24
C PHE A 18 23.94 -9.39 10.51
N VAL A 19 23.47 -10.15 9.52
CA VAL A 19 22.46 -11.21 9.73
C VAL A 19 22.91 -12.21 10.80
N GLY A 20 24.18 -12.64 10.77
CA GLY A 20 24.75 -13.52 11.79
C GLY A 20 24.82 -12.91 13.21
N LEU A 21 24.88 -11.58 13.33
CA LEU A 21 24.76 -10.86 14.60
C LEU A 21 23.30 -10.82 15.07
N GLN A 22 22.36 -10.50 14.19
CA GLN A 22 20.92 -10.48 14.51
C GLN A 22 20.40 -11.86 14.94
N GLU A 23 20.86 -12.95 14.31
CA GLU A 23 20.50 -14.32 14.72
C GLU A 23 21.12 -14.71 16.06
N TYR A 24 22.33 -14.25 16.36
CA TYR A 24 22.92 -14.39 17.69
C TYR A 24 22.10 -13.65 18.76
N GLU A 25 21.65 -12.41 18.50
CA GLU A 25 20.86 -11.62 19.45
C GLU A 25 19.49 -12.24 19.74
N LYS A 26 18.90 -12.95 18.77
CA LYS A 26 17.65 -13.72 18.95
C LYS A 26 17.83 -15.00 19.77
N ASN A 27 19.04 -15.57 19.79
CA ASN A 27 19.32 -16.87 20.41
C ASN A 27 20.76 -16.95 20.97
N PRO A 28 21.13 -16.13 21.96
CA PRO A 28 22.49 -16.08 22.48
C PRO A 28 22.79 -17.33 23.33
N TYR A 29 23.97 -17.92 23.15
CA TYR A 29 24.46 -18.99 24.00
C TYR A 29 24.65 -18.53 25.44
N ASP A 30 24.13 -19.31 26.39
CA ASP A 30 24.57 -19.28 27.77
C ASP A 30 24.80 -20.70 28.30
N HIS A 31 25.83 -20.87 29.13
CA HIS A 31 26.25 -22.15 29.68
C HIS A 31 25.24 -22.84 30.61
N VAL A 32 24.31 -22.10 31.22
CA VAL A 32 23.28 -22.63 32.13
C VAL A 32 21.89 -22.53 31.50
N HIS A 33 21.53 -21.36 30.99
CA HIS A 33 20.18 -21.02 30.55
C HIS A 33 19.90 -21.33 29.08
N ASN A 34 20.93 -21.39 28.22
CA ASN A 34 20.76 -21.68 26.79
C ASN A 34 21.97 -22.41 26.16
N PRO A 35 22.28 -23.66 26.58
CA PRO A 35 23.46 -24.39 26.12
C PRO A 35 23.39 -24.82 24.63
N SER A 36 22.22 -24.69 23.99
CA SER A 36 22.00 -24.87 22.55
C SER A 36 22.04 -23.56 21.75
N GLY A 37 22.18 -22.40 22.41
CA GLY A 37 22.25 -21.09 21.76
C GLY A 37 23.49 -20.87 20.90
N ILE A 38 23.48 -19.79 20.13
CA ILE A 38 24.52 -19.38 19.17
C ILE A 38 25.69 -18.72 19.91
N ILE A 39 26.93 -19.13 19.64
CA ILE A 39 28.12 -18.44 20.15
C ILE A 39 28.55 -17.37 19.14
N GLN A 40 28.66 -16.12 19.59
CA GLN A 40 29.13 -15.00 18.78
C GLN A 40 30.64 -15.09 18.54
N MET A 41 31.07 -15.30 17.29
CA MET A 41 32.50 -15.27 16.89
C MET A 41 32.72 -14.50 15.58
N GLY A 42 31.70 -13.77 15.08
CA GLY A 42 31.80 -12.92 13.89
C GLY A 42 32.21 -11.48 14.24
N LEU A 43 31.78 -10.97 15.39
CA LEU A 43 32.05 -9.60 15.85
C LEU A 43 33.51 -9.43 16.33
N ALA A 44 34.23 -8.48 15.72
CA ALA A 44 35.62 -8.19 16.05
C ALA A 44 35.74 -7.30 17.31
N GLU A 45 35.53 -7.88 18.50
CA GLU A 45 35.65 -7.21 19.80
C GLU A 45 36.70 -7.88 20.71
N ASN A 46 37.32 -7.10 21.60
CA ASN A 46 38.28 -7.59 22.58
C ASN A 46 37.71 -7.44 23.99
N GLN A 47 37.31 -8.55 24.59
CA GLN A 47 36.79 -8.62 25.96
C GLN A 47 37.81 -9.25 26.93
N LEU A 48 39.01 -9.61 26.44
CA LEU A 48 39.96 -10.45 27.18
C LEU A 48 40.61 -9.81 28.41
N SER A 49 40.47 -8.49 28.61
CA SER A 49 41.14 -7.73 29.68
C SER A 49 40.28 -6.68 30.37
N MET A 50 38.94 -6.85 30.38
CA MET A 50 38.02 -5.92 31.07
C MET A 50 38.26 -5.88 32.59
N ASP A 51 38.57 -7.02 33.19
CA ASP A 51 38.96 -7.19 34.61
C ASP A 51 40.05 -6.20 35.07
N LEU A 52 41.00 -5.89 34.18
CA LEU A 52 42.09 -4.96 34.47
C LEU A 52 41.61 -3.51 34.52
N LEU A 53 40.66 -3.13 33.65
CA LEU A 53 40.06 -1.80 33.59
C LEU A 53 39.06 -1.58 34.73
N GLU A 54 38.22 -2.56 35.02
CA GLU A 54 37.34 -2.57 36.20
C GLU A 54 38.15 -2.42 37.50
N SER A 55 39.23 -3.20 37.63
CA SER A 55 40.17 -3.07 38.74
C SER A 55 40.90 -1.72 38.78
N TRP A 56 41.04 -1.00 37.67
CA TRP A 56 41.59 0.36 37.66
C TRP A 56 40.55 1.38 38.10
N LEU A 57 39.33 1.31 37.55
CA LEU A 57 38.21 2.19 37.90
C LEU A 57 37.87 2.12 39.39
N ALA A 58 37.80 0.91 39.96
CA ALA A 58 37.52 0.69 41.39
C ALA A 58 38.58 1.31 42.33
N ARG A 59 39.81 1.56 41.85
CA ARG A 59 40.89 2.23 42.61
C ARG A 59 41.02 3.73 42.31
N ASN A 60 40.31 4.24 41.30
CA ASN A 60 40.37 5.62 40.84
C ASN A 60 38.95 6.25 40.82
N SER A 61 38.15 5.95 41.84
CA SER A 61 36.74 6.33 41.93
C SER A 61 36.51 7.85 41.88
N ASP A 62 37.47 8.65 42.35
CA ASP A 62 37.45 10.12 42.21
C ASP A 62 37.40 10.59 40.74
N VAL A 63 38.06 9.88 39.81
CA VAL A 63 38.02 10.19 38.37
C VAL A 63 36.60 9.98 37.82
N THR A 64 35.92 8.91 38.24
CA THR A 64 34.51 8.69 37.90
C THR A 64 33.54 9.61 38.66
N GLY A 65 33.95 10.12 39.81
CA GLY A 65 33.21 11.09 40.63
C GLY A 65 33.47 12.57 40.26
N PHE A 66 34.17 12.83 39.15
CA PHE A 66 34.56 14.17 38.69
C PHE A 66 35.33 15.00 39.73
N LYS A 67 36.28 14.38 40.42
CA LYS A 67 37.18 15.05 41.37
C LYS A 67 38.63 14.99 40.91
N GLU A 68 39.36 16.08 41.15
CA GLU A 68 40.81 16.15 41.02
C GLU A 68 41.38 16.78 42.29
N LYS A 69 42.17 16.01 43.05
CA LYS A 69 42.65 16.40 44.40
C LYS A 69 41.50 16.78 45.35
N GLU A 70 40.50 15.91 45.44
CA GLU A 70 39.24 16.07 46.21
C GLU A 70 38.30 17.21 45.75
N VAL A 71 38.80 18.20 44.99
CA VAL A 71 38.00 19.30 44.41
C VAL A 71 37.17 18.80 43.23
N SER A 72 35.88 19.19 43.18
CA SER A 72 35.00 18.87 42.05
C SER A 72 35.36 19.69 40.80
N ILE A 73 35.69 18.99 39.72
CA ILE A 73 35.92 19.54 38.37
C ILE A 73 34.68 19.42 37.47
N PHE A 74 33.52 19.04 38.04
CA PHE A 74 32.28 18.86 37.28
C PHE A 74 31.92 20.10 36.44
N LYS A 75 32.11 21.30 36.99
CA LYS A 75 31.83 22.56 36.27
C LYS A 75 32.68 22.69 35.00
N ASP A 76 33.96 22.32 35.07
CA ASP A 76 34.90 22.46 33.96
C ASP A 76 34.67 21.43 32.85
N LEU A 77 34.05 20.28 33.21
CA LEU A 77 33.63 19.25 32.27
C LEU A 77 32.21 19.46 31.71
N ALA A 78 31.33 20.18 32.42
CA ALA A 78 29.93 20.38 32.03
C ALA A 78 29.70 21.61 31.12
N VAL A 79 30.68 22.51 30.98
CA VAL A 79 30.62 23.65 30.05
C VAL A 79 30.94 23.24 28.61
N PHE A 80 30.64 24.14 27.66
CA PHE A 80 30.90 23.92 26.25
C PHE A 80 32.40 23.64 25.97
N GLN A 81 32.68 22.58 25.21
CA GLN A 81 34.02 22.11 24.91
C GLN A 81 34.46 22.50 23.49
N ASP A 82 35.73 22.88 23.34
CA ASP A 82 36.39 23.07 22.05
C ASP A 82 36.30 21.82 21.15
N TYR A 83 35.99 22.03 19.86
CA TYR A 83 35.95 21.01 18.81
C TYR A 83 37.30 20.29 18.60
N HIS A 84 38.43 20.94 18.95
CA HIS A 84 39.75 20.28 18.98
C HIS A 84 39.87 19.20 20.08
N GLY A 85 38.97 19.19 21.08
CA GLY A 85 38.96 18.27 22.20
C GLY A 85 39.94 18.62 23.34
N LEU A 86 39.94 17.83 24.42
CA LEU A 86 40.79 18.08 25.59
C LEU A 86 42.28 17.94 25.20
N PRO A 87 43.13 18.98 25.36
CA PRO A 87 44.56 18.89 25.04
C PRO A 87 45.29 17.78 25.82
N THR A 88 44.82 17.47 27.03
CA THR A 88 45.29 16.33 27.84
C THR A 88 45.07 15.00 27.11
N LEU A 89 43.85 14.71 26.62
CA LEU A 89 43.59 13.47 25.89
C LEU A 89 44.43 13.40 24.60
N LYS A 90 44.54 14.49 23.83
CA LYS A 90 45.38 14.52 22.61
C LYS A 90 46.83 14.17 22.92
N LYS A 91 47.40 14.74 24.00
CA LYS A 91 48.76 14.44 24.47
C LYS A 91 48.92 12.98 24.89
N GLU A 92 48.03 12.47 25.73
CA GLU A 92 48.14 11.09 26.24
C GLU A 92 47.91 10.04 25.14
N LEU A 93 47.05 10.32 24.15
CA LEU A 93 46.91 9.51 22.92
C LEU A 93 48.17 9.55 22.07
N ALA A 94 48.80 10.71 21.87
CA ALA A 94 50.05 10.82 21.13
C ALA A 94 51.17 10.00 21.78
N GLU A 95 51.40 10.18 23.08
CA GLU A 95 52.43 9.42 23.83
C GLU A 95 52.16 7.91 23.83
N PHE A 96 50.90 7.50 23.92
CA PHE A 96 50.51 6.09 23.83
C PHE A 96 50.75 5.52 22.42
N MET A 97 50.39 6.27 21.37
CA MET A 97 50.63 5.93 19.96
C MET A 97 52.12 5.79 19.64
N GLU A 98 52.97 6.65 20.21
CA GLU A 98 54.43 6.52 20.14
C GLU A 98 54.89 5.24 20.85
N GLU A 99 54.41 4.96 22.07
CA GLU A 99 54.86 3.80 22.85
C GLU A 99 54.51 2.46 22.18
N ILE A 100 53.29 2.29 21.65
CA ILE A 100 52.91 1.06 20.92
C ILE A 100 53.65 0.91 19.58
N ARG A 101 54.17 2.01 19.01
CA ARG A 101 55.07 2.02 17.83
C ARG A 101 56.56 1.97 18.21
N GLY A 102 56.89 1.77 19.49
CA GLY A 102 58.29 1.67 19.95
C GLY A 102 59.09 2.98 19.85
N LYS A 103 58.41 4.13 19.89
CA LYS A 103 58.96 5.50 19.94
C LYS A 103 59.91 5.85 18.78
N ARG A 104 59.64 5.29 17.60
CA ARG A 104 60.41 5.49 16.35
C ARG A 104 60.07 6.77 15.59
N VAL A 105 58.86 7.29 15.76
CA VAL A 105 58.37 8.55 15.18
C VAL A 105 57.67 9.33 16.29
N ARG A 106 57.94 10.63 16.38
CA ARG A 106 57.28 11.53 17.35
C ARG A 106 55.96 12.03 16.77
N MET A 107 54.91 12.08 17.60
CA MET A 107 53.56 12.49 17.19
C MET A 107 53.14 13.79 17.89
N ASP A 108 52.98 14.86 17.11
CA ASP A 108 52.47 16.14 17.61
C ASP A 108 50.97 16.04 17.98
N PRO A 109 50.56 16.33 19.24
CA PRO A 109 49.15 16.35 19.66
C PRO A 109 48.28 17.36 18.90
N ASN A 110 48.87 18.40 18.28
CA ASN A 110 48.12 19.37 17.49
C ASN A 110 47.62 18.75 16.17
N LYS A 111 48.41 17.85 15.58
CA LYS A 111 48.14 17.10 14.33
C LYS A 111 47.09 15.99 14.48
N ILE A 112 46.58 15.77 15.70
CA ILE A 112 45.49 14.83 16.00
C ILE A 112 44.13 15.54 15.85
N VAL A 113 43.16 14.88 15.22
CA VAL A 113 41.73 15.23 15.28
C VAL A 113 40.99 14.09 15.96
N LEU A 114 40.21 14.37 17.01
CA LEU A 114 39.43 13.38 17.75
C LEU A 114 38.07 13.12 17.09
N THR A 115 37.62 11.86 17.10
CA THR A 115 36.39 11.42 16.43
C THR A 115 35.66 10.31 17.21
N ALA A 116 34.40 10.04 16.86
CA ALA A 116 33.56 9.00 17.48
C ALA A 116 33.95 7.55 17.07
N GLY A 117 35.23 7.18 17.16
CA GLY A 117 35.80 5.88 16.78
C GLY A 117 36.25 5.80 15.31
N SER A 118 37.01 4.76 14.94
CA SER A 118 37.59 4.64 13.58
C SER A 118 36.56 4.76 12.46
N THR A 119 35.33 4.22 12.60
CA THR A 119 34.25 4.43 11.63
C THR A 119 33.99 5.90 11.32
N SER A 120 33.99 6.77 12.34
CA SER A 120 33.83 8.22 12.18
C SER A 120 35.09 8.86 11.61
N ALA A 121 36.29 8.44 12.03
CA ALA A 121 37.54 8.91 11.43
C ALA A 121 37.65 8.57 9.93
N ASN A 122 37.25 7.37 9.55
CA ASN A 122 37.26 6.87 8.18
C ASN A 122 36.25 7.63 7.31
N GLU A 123 34.99 7.73 7.73
CA GLU A 123 33.96 8.51 7.02
C GLU A 123 34.38 9.98 6.84
N THR A 124 34.89 10.61 7.91
CA THR A 124 35.32 12.00 7.88
C THR A 124 36.55 12.22 7.00
N LEU A 125 37.50 11.28 6.95
CA LEU A 125 38.62 11.36 6.00
C LEU A 125 38.15 11.25 4.55
N ILE A 126 37.28 10.29 4.22
CA ILE A 126 36.75 10.16 2.85
C ILE A 126 35.99 11.44 2.46
N PHE A 127 35.13 11.95 3.34
CA PHE A 127 34.39 13.21 3.14
C PHE A 127 35.31 14.44 2.97
N CYS A 128 36.51 14.45 3.56
CA CYS A 128 37.48 15.54 3.42
C CYS A 128 38.42 15.40 2.19
N LEU A 129 38.39 14.28 1.47
CA LEU A 129 39.36 13.94 0.42
C LEU A 129 38.73 13.59 -0.94
N ALA A 130 37.43 13.33 -0.99
CA ALA A 130 36.72 12.81 -2.16
C ALA A 130 35.28 13.30 -2.25
N GLU A 131 34.82 13.55 -3.48
CA GLU A 131 33.47 13.95 -3.83
C GLU A 131 32.61 12.73 -4.22
N PRO A 132 31.26 12.86 -4.27
CA PRO A 132 30.40 11.80 -4.80
C PRO A 132 30.80 11.39 -6.23
N GLY A 133 31.10 10.10 -6.44
CA GLY A 133 31.59 9.57 -7.72
C GLY A 133 33.12 9.46 -7.86
N ASP A 134 33.91 9.96 -6.89
CA ASP A 134 35.31 9.56 -6.74
C ASP A 134 35.43 8.14 -6.14
N ALA A 135 36.63 7.55 -6.16
CA ALA A 135 36.88 6.22 -5.63
C ALA A 135 38.18 6.08 -4.80
N PHE A 136 38.19 5.11 -3.89
CA PHE A 136 39.39 4.61 -3.20
C PHE A 136 39.67 3.14 -3.56
N LEU A 137 40.96 2.79 -3.67
CA LEU A 137 41.40 1.42 -3.92
C LEU A 137 41.62 0.69 -2.58
N ILE A 138 41.06 -0.52 -2.39
CA ILE A 138 41.10 -1.25 -1.12
C ILE A 138 41.52 -2.72 -1.32
N PRO A 139 42.49 -3.27 -0.58
CA PRO A 139 42.93 -4.66 -0.72
C PRO A 139 41.87 -5.65 -0.24
N THR A 140 41.53 -6.64 -1.07
CA THR A 140 40.64 -7.73 -0.65
C THR A 140 41.41 -8.90 -0.03
N PRO A 141 40.83 -9.61 0.95
CA PRO A 141 39.58 -9.28 1.65
C PRO A 141 39.74 -8.10 2.63
N TYR A 142 38.67 -7.34 2.84
CA TYR A 142 38.61 -6.17 3.74
C TYR A 142 37.46 -6.26 4.78
N TYR A 143 37.37 -5.28 5.68
CA TYR A 143 36.32 -5.22 6.70
C TYR A 143 34.93 -4.94 6.07
N PRO A 144 33.91 -5.81 6.24
CA PRO A 144 32.59 -5.67 5.60
C PRO A 144 31.88 -4.34 5.89
N GLY A 145 32.21 -3.65 6.99
CA GLY A 145 31.61 -2.36 7.30
C GLY A 145 32.17 -1.20 6.46
N TYR A 146 33.23 -1.37 5.68
CA TYR A 146 33.76 -0.28 4.83
C TYR A 146 32.81 0.11 3.69
N ASP A 147 32.02 -0.82 3.15
CA ASP A 147 31.02 -0.49 2.11
C ASP A 147 29.97 0.50 2.65
N ARG A 148 29.64 0.41 3.94
CA ARG A 148 28.84 1.41 4.64
C ARG A 148 29.66 2.64 5.02
N ASP A 149 30.71 2.44 5.82
CA ASP A 149 31.48 3.48 6.51
C ASP A 149 32.14 4.45 5.53
N LEU A 150 32.54 3.98 4.34
CA LEU A 150 33.25 4.79 3.34
C LEU A 150 32.34 5.29 2.21
N LYS A 151 31.18 4.65 1.93
CA LYS A 151 30.32 4.99 0.79
C LYS A 151 29.00 5.68 1.16
N TRP A 152 28.23 5.16 2.11
CA TRP A 152 26.81 5.51 2.31
C TRP A 152 26.59 7.01 2.54
N ARG A 153 27.40 7.61 3.41
CA ARG A 153 27.32 9.05 3.74
C ARG A 153 28.14 9.96 2.83
N THR A 154 29.04 9.43 2.01
CA THR A 154 29.94 10.20 1.15
C THR A 154 29.39 10.26 -0.29
N GLY A 155 29.03 9.10 -0.87
CA GLY A 155 28.81 8.92 -2.31
C GLY A 155 30.07 8.45 -3.06
N VAL A 156 31.12 8.07 -2.33
CA VAL A 156 32.40 7.59 -2.86
C VAL A 156 32.34 6.07 -3.12
N GLU A 157 33.06 5.62 -4.13
CA GLU A 157 33.13 4.20 -4.54
C GLU A 157 34.36 3.46 -4.02
N ILE A 158 34.24 2.13 -3.92
CA ILE A 158 35.32 1.22 -3.52
C ILE A 158 35.71 0.36 -4.72
N VAL A 159 36.99 0.36 -5.07
CA VAL A 159 37.53 -0.49 -6.14
C VAL A 159 38.51 -1.52 -5.56
N PRO A 160 38.23 -2.84 -5.67
CA PRO A 160 39.00 -3.87 -4.98
C PRO A 160 40.35 -4.15 -5.64
N ILE A 161 41.44 -4.00 -4.87
CA ILE A 161 42.78 -4.50 -5.20
C ILE A 161 42.79 -6.00 -4.90
N LYS A 162 42.51 -6.81 -5.93
CA LYS A 162 42.34 -8.27 -5.80
C LYS A 162 43.64 -8.95 -5.35
N CYS A 163 43.66 -9.44 -4.11
CA CYS A 163 44.75 -10.25 -3.56
C CYS A 163 44.27 -11.70 -3.35
N TRP A 164 45.19 -12.67 -3.43
CA TRP A 164 44.85 -14.09 -3.59
C TRP A 164 45.54 -14.97 -2.54
N SER A 165 44.91 -16.06 -2.14
CA SER A 165 45.44 -17.00 -1.14
C SER A 165 46.78 -17.62 -1.56
N SER A 166 47.00 -17.73 -2.87
CA SER A 166 48.26 -18.18 -3.51
C SER A 166 49.48 -17.34 -3.15
N ASN A 167 49.31 -16.05 -2.83
CA ASN A 167 50.37 -15.18 -2.32
C ASN A 167 50.18 -14.77 -0.84
N HIS A 168 49.25 -15.44 -0.15
CA HIS A 168 48.80 -15.12 1.22
C HIS A 168 48.06 -13.78 1.35
N PHE A 169 47.27 -13.40 0.34
CA PHE A 169 46.49 -12.15 0.26
C PHE A 169 47.34 -10.88 0.40
N ARG A 170 48.56 -10.91 -0.18
CA ARG A 170 49.52 -9.81 -0.11
C ARG A 170 49.38 -8.87 -1.31
N ILE A 171 49.50 -7.57 -1.06
CA ILE A 171 49.37 -6.53 -2.10
C ILE A 171 50.54 -6.65 -3.09
N THR A 172 50.23 -6.59 -4.39
CA THR A 172 51.23 -6.56 -5.47
C THR A 172 51.11 -5.30 -6.31
N LYS A 173 52.21 -4.91 -6.98
CA LYS A 173 52.18 -3.79 -7.92
C LYS A 173 51.21 -4.01 -9.08
N SER A 174 51.06 -5.26 -9.55
CA SER A 174 50.14 -5.58 -10.65
C SER A 174 48.69 -5.33 -10.25
N ALA A 175 48.25 -5.89 -9.11
CA ALA A 175 46.88 -5.70 -8.61
C ALA A 175 46.51 -4.23 -8.37
N LEU A 176 47.47 -3.39 -7.92
CA LEU A 176 47.27 -1.94 -7.76
C LEU A 176 47.06 -1.23 -9.11
N GLU A 177 47.94 -1.48 -10.09
CA GLU A 177 47.82 -0.90 -11.44
C GLU A 177 46.58 -1.43 -12.19
N GLU A 178 46.17 -2.67 -11.95
CA GLU A 178 44.94 -3.27 -12.47
C GLU A 178 43.69 -2.62 -11.89
N ALA A 179 43.59 -2.50 -10.56
CA ALA A 179 42.47 -1.81 -9.89
C ALA A 179 42.36 -0.34 -10.31
N TYR A 180 43.48 0.37 -10.44
CA TYR A 180 43.52 1.75 -10.93
C TYR A 180 43.05 1.86 -12.39
N LYS A 181 43.47 0.94 -13.27
CA LYS A 181 42.98 0.88 -14.66
C LYS A 181 41.50 0.51 -14.73
N GLN A 182 41.01 -0.38 -13.87
CA GLN A 182 39.59 -0.72 -13.80
C GLN A 182 38.74 0.51 -13.43
N ALA A 183 39.15 1.27 -12.41
CA ALA A 183 38.46 2.49 -11.99
C ALA A 183 38.30 3.48 -13.16
N HIS A 184 39.39 3.85 -13.83
CA HIS A 184 39.37 4.84 -14.91
C HIS A 184 38.73 4.30 -16.19
N ASN A 185 39.13 3.11 -16.67
CA ASN A 185 38.81 2.65 -18.03
C ASN A 185 37.49 1.89 -18.14
N GLN A 186 36.97 1.33 -17.03
CA GLN A 186 35.73 0.52 -17.03
C GLN A 186 34.60 1.16 -16.25
N LEU A 187 34.91 1.90 -15.17
CA LEU A 187 33.91 2.50 -14.28
C LEU A 187 33.82 4.03 -14.43
N ASN A 188 34.75 4.67 -15.15
CA ASN A 188 34.87 6.13 -15.28
C ASN A 188 34.95 6.85 -13.91
N LEU A 189 35.61 6.21 -12.93
CA LEU A 189 35.81 6.71 -11.58
C LEU A 189 37.21 7.33 -11.42
N ASN A 190 37.27 8.49 -10.79
CA ASN A 190 38.51 9.17 -10.45
C ASN A 190 39.07 8.66 -9.11
N VAL A 191 40.30 8.18 -9.09
CA VAL A 191 40.89 7.55 -7.88
C VAL A 191 41.59 8.59 -7.00
N LYS A 192 41.07 8.79 -5.78
CA LYS A 192 41.61 9.76 -4.80
C LYS A 192 42.68 9.17 -3.89
N GLY A 193 42.74 7.86 -3.72
CA GLY A 193 43.76 7.23 -2.88
C GLY A 193 43.65 5.72 -2.75
N VAL A 194 44.55 5.17 -1.93
CA VAL A 194 44.55 3.78 -1.47
C VAL A 194 44.20 3.75 0.01
N PHE A 195 43.23 2.94 0.41
CA PHE A 195 42.88 2.69 1.81
C PHE A 195 43.43 1.32 2.22
N ILE A 196 44.17 1.24 3.33
CA ILE A 196 44.72 0.00 3.89
C ILE A 196 44.39 -0.13 5.38
N THR A 197 44.14 -1.36 5.84
CA THR A 197 44.03 -1.68 7.27
C THR A 197 45.28 -2.46 7.68
N ASN A 198 46.00 -2.01 8.72
CA ASN A 198 47.23 -2.65 9.18
C ASN A 198 47.37 -2.60 10.71
N PRO A 199 47.34 -3.74 11.43
CA PRO A 199 47.08 -5.10 10.96
C PRO A 199 45.76 -5.29 10.21
N SER A 200 45.74 -6.15 9.20
CA SER A 200 44.59 -6.38 8.33
C SER A 200 43.41 -7.03 9.06
N ASN A 201 42.21 -6.51 8.77
CA ASN A 201 40.92 -7.17 9.01
C ASN A 201 40.35 -7.55 7.64
N PRO A 202 40.17 -8.85 7.31
CA PRO A 202 39.98 -9.98 8.23
C PRO A 202 41.20 -10.89 8.46
N LEU A 203 42.38 -10.59 7.87
CA LEU A 203 43.47 -11.56 7.77
C LEU A 203 44.24 -11.81 9.08
N GLY A 204 44.34 -10.80 9.97
CA GLY A 204 45.12 -10.86 11.21
C GLY A 204 46.64 -10.73 11.00
N THR A 205 47.06 -10.18 9.86
CA THR A 205 48.45 -10.05 9.42
C THR A 205 48.91 -8.60 9.44
N THR A 206 50.13 -8.34 9.90
CA THR A 206 50.83 -7.05 9.70
C THR A 206 51.43 -6.97 8.30
N MET A 207 51.30 -5.82 7.64
CA MET A 207 52.01 -5.53 6.38
C MET A 207 53.52 -5.42 6.62
N SER A 208 54.32 -5.88 5.65
CA SER A 208 55.77 -5.69 5.67
C SER A 208 56.19 -4.36 5.04
N LYS A 209 57.43 -3.94 5.30
CA LYS A 209 58.03 -2.77 4.65
C LYS A 209 57.97 -2.83 3.11
N GLN A 210 58.10 -4.02 2.51
CA GLN A 210 58.02 -4.20 1.06
C GLN A 210 56.62 -3.89 0.49
N GLU A 211 55.55 -4.22 1.20
CA GLU A 211 54.18 -3.88 0.79
C GLU A 211 53.90 -2.39 0.97
N PHE A 212 54.40 -1.79 2.06
CA PHE A 212 54.36 -0.33 2.21
C PHE A 212 55.14 0.39 1.10
N ASP A 213 56.32 -0.09 0.73
CA ASP A 213 57.11 0.51 -0.36
C ASP A 213 56.39 0.40 -1.71
N ILE A 214 55.66 -0.70 -1.97
CA ILE A 214 54.80 -0.84 -3.15
C ILE A 214 53.67 0.21 -3.14
N VAL A 215 52.92 0.32 -2.05
CA VAL A 215 51.77 1.27 -1.93
C VAL A 215 52.25 2.73 -1.97
N ILE A 216 53.29 3.08 -1.22
CA ILE A 216 53.85 4.44 -1.17
C ILE A 216 54.38 4.86 -2.54
N ASN A 217 55.19 4.02 -3.20
CA ASN A 217 55.72 4.35 -4.53
C ASN A 217 54.59 4.50 -5.56
N PHE A 218 53.54 3.67 -5.49
CA PHE A 218 52.37 3.78 -6.34
C PHE A 218 51.63 5.12 -6.11
N CYS A 219 51.28 5.44 -4.86
CA CYS A 219 50.53 6.66 -4.55
C CYS A 219 51.31 7.94 -4.85
N MET A 220 52.63 7.95 -4.61
CA MET A 220 53.53 9.01 -5.07
C MET A 220 53.47 9.18 -6.61
N THR A 221 53.54 8.08 -7.36
CA THR A 221 53.53 8.11 -8.83
C THR A 221 52.22 8.62 -9.42
N LYS A 222 51.08 8.38 -8.75
CA LYS A 222 49.76 8.89 -9.19
C LYS A 222 49.38 10.23 -8.55
N SER A 223 50.16 10.74 -7.58
CA SER A 223 49.82 11.91 -6.74
C SER A 223 48.47 11.77 -5.99
N ILE A 224 48.24 10.60 -5.39
CA ILE A 224 47.00 10.26 -4.66
C ILE A 224 47.27 9.97 -3.16
N HIS A 225 46.21 10.00 -2.35
CA HIS A 225 46.29 9.83 -0.90
C HIS A 225 46.53 8.38 -0.45
N ILE A 226 46.98 8.21 0.79
CA ILE A 226 46.95 6.94 1.53
C ILE A 226 46.20 7.15 2.85
N ILE A 227 45.23 6.29 3.12
CA ILE A 227 44.61 6.16 4.45
C ILE A 227 45.08 4.84 5.06
N SER A 228 45.70 4.90 6.24
CA SER A 228 46.20 3.75 7.00
C SER A 228 45.39 3.59 8.28
N ASP A 229 44.42 2.67 8.29
CA ASP A 229 43.62 2.32 9.47
C ASP A 229 44.43 1.36 10.36
N GLU A 230 45.08 1.93 11.38
CA GLU A 230 45.98 1.26 12.30
C GLU A 230 45.28 0.85 13.62
N ILE A 231 43.94 0.69 13.60
CA ILE A 231 43.08 0.32 14.75
C ILE A 231 43.51 -0.94 15.52
N PHE A 232 44.25 -1.86 14.89
CA PHE A 232 44.74 -3.10 15.53
C PHE A 232 46.22 -3.02 15.97
N SER A 233 46.85 -1.84 15.90
CA SER A 233 48.32 -1.69 16.03
C SER A 233 48.91 -2.17 17.37
N ALA A 234 48.18 -2.13 18.49
CA ALA A 234 48.64 -2.69 19.76
C ALA A 234 48.13 -4.11 20.06
N THR A 235 47.45 -4.78 19.11
CA THR A 235 47.07 -6.20 19.19
C THR A 235 48.08 -7.16 18.53
N VAL A 236 49.31 -6.71 18.22
CA VAL A 236 50.35 -7.58 17.62
C VAL A 236 51.00 -8.45 18.69
N PHE A 237 50.77 -9.78 18.62
CA PHE A 237 51.15 -10.72 19.68
C PHE A 237 52.26 -11.71 19.29
N THR A 238 52.65 -11.78 18.02
CA THR A 238 53.78 -12.61 17.52
C THR A 238 54.52 -11.88 16.39
N SER A 239 55.80 -12.19 16.19
CA SER A 239 56.61 -11.59 15.13
C SER A 239 56.13 -12.01 13.72
N PRO A 240 56.27 -11.15 12.69
CA PRO A 240 56.93 -9.83 12.69
C PRO A 240 56.21 -8.79 13.56
N ASN A 241 56.95 -7.79 14.03
CA ASN A 241 56.42 -6.75 14.91
C ASN A 241 55.65 -5.69 14.09
N PHE A 242 54.84 -4.87 14.77
CA PHE A 242 54.13 -3.78 14.12
C PHE A 242 55.07 -2.76 13.46
N ILE A 243 54.73 -2.38 12.23
CA ILE A 243 55.31 -1.27 11.47
C ILE A 243 54.13 -0.36 11.08
N SER A 244 54.19 0.90 11.48
CA SER A 244 53.27 1.96 11.05
C SER A 244 53.72 2.52 9.70
N ILE A 245 52.79 3.07 8.91
CA ILE A 245 53.17 3.78 7.68
C ILE A 245 54.11 4.98 7.96
N LEU A 246 53.96 5.60 9.14
CA LEU A 246 54.81 6.72 9.59
C LEU A 246 56.27 6.28 9.78
N ASP A 247 56.51 5.05 10.25
CA ASP A 247 57.86 4.50 10.38
C ASP A 247 58.56 4.42 9.01
N VAL A 248 57.81 4.05 7.97
CA VAL A 248 58.35 3.87 6.61
C VAL A 248 58.60 5.22 5.94
N LEU A 249 57.70 6.21 6.11
CA LEU A 249 57.92 7.58 5.65
C LEU A 249 59.17 8.20 6.29
N HIS A 250 59.32 8.07 7.62
CA HIS A 250 60.47 8.60 8.35
C HIS A 250 61.77 7.90 7.92
N GLN A 251 61.80 6.57 7.84
CA GLN A 251 62.96 5.80 7.37
C GLN A 251 63.37 6.09 5.91
N ARG A 252 62.47 6.64 5.09
CA ARG A 252 62.73 7.02 3.69
C ARG A 252 62.90 8.53 3.49
N ASN A 253 62.86 9.34 4.55
CA ASN A 253 62.88 10.81 4.51
C ASN A 253 61.78 11.43 3.61
N LEU A 254 60.64 10.75 3.42
CA LEU A 254 59.54 11.18 2.55
C LEU A 254 58.59 12.16 3.26
N GLN A 255 59.13 13.21 3.89
CA GLN A 255 58.32 14.14 4.69
C GLN A 255 57.35 14.97 3.83
N ASP A 256 57.77 15.37 2.62
CA ASP A 256 56.93 16.14 1.69
C ASP A 256 55.66 15.38 1.27
N PHE A 257 55.80 14.07 1.03
CA PHE A 257 54.67 13.17 0.73
C PHE A 257 53.80 12.85 1.96
N GLY A 258 54.27 13.18 3.17
CA GLY A 258 53.49 13.03 4.42
C GLY A 258 52.16 13.80 4.40
N ASN A 259 52.03 14.83 3.57
CA ASN A 259 50.76 15.56 3.37
C ASN A 259 49.67 14.77 2.64
N PHE A 260 50.03 13.65 1.99
CA PHE A 260 49.10 12.72 1.33
C PHE A 260 48.76 11.51 2.20
N VAL A 261 49.40 11.34 3.36
CA VAL A 261 49.26 10.16 4.21
C VAL A 261 48.53 10.50 5.51
N HIS A 262 47.47 9.74 5.78
CA HIS A 262 46.58 9.93 6.92
C HIS A 262 46.47 8.62 7.69
N VAL A 263 46.63 8.67 9.02
CA VAL A 263 46.53 7.51 9.90
C VAL A 263 45.25 7.60 10.71
N VAL A 264 44.50 6.49 10.76
CA VAL A 264 43.32 6.34 11.62
C VAL A 264 43.65 5.40 12.77
N TYR A 265 43.15 5.73 13.96
CA TYR A 265 43.37 4.93 15.17
C TYR A 265 42.17 4.97 16.11
N SER A 266 42.01 3.93 16.94
CA SER A 266 40.99 3.86 17.98
C SER A 266 41.34 2.87 19.08
N LEU A 267 41.02 3.21 20.32
CA LEU A 267 41.19 2.34 21.50
C LEU A 267 40.20 1.15 21.53
N SER A 268 39.24 1.10 20.60
CA SER A 268 38.15 0.12 20.53
C SER A 268 38.57 -1.36 20.48
N LYS A 269 39.83 -1.67 20.17
CA LYS A 269 40.35 -3.04 19.97
C LYS A 269 41.56 -3.30 20.86
N ASP A 270 42.48 -2.34 20.90
CA ASP A 270 43.68 -2.38 21.74
C ASP A 270 43.37 -2.38 23.24
N LEU A 271 42.33 -1.65 23.69
CA LEU A 271 41.88 -1.61 25.10
C LEU A 271 40.48 -2.23 25.31
N GLY A 272 39.84 -2.76 24.26
CA GLY A 272 38.46 -3.27 24.33
C GLY A 272 37.37 -2.20 24.46
N LEU A 273 37.73 -0.91 24.53
CA LEU A 273 36.81 0.22 24.79
C LEU A 273 35.95 0.60 23.56
N SER A 274 35.28 -0.38 22.96
CA SER A 274 34.43 -0.24 21.76
C SER A 274 33.27 0.75 21.95
N GLY A 275 32.58 0.65 23.09
CA GLY A 275 31.45 1.50 23.48
C GLY A 275 31.84 2.93 23.88
N PHE A 276 33.10 3.20 24.21
CA PHE A 276 33.57 4.54 24.60
C PHE A 276 33.73 5.48 23.39
N ARG A 277 33.66 4.95 22.15
CA ARG A 277 33.70 5.72 20.90
C ARG A 277 34.92 6.62 20.73
N ILE A 278 36.09 6.27 21.28
CA ILE A 278 37.31 7.08 21.12
C ILE A 278 38.08 6.65 19.87
N GLY A 279 38.06 7.50 18.85
CA GLY A 279 38.91 7.39 17.66
C GLY A 279 39.63 8.69 17.36
N MET A 280 40.55 8.64 16.39
CA MET A 280 41.23 9.82 15.91
C MET A 280 41.79 9.66 14.49
N ILE A 281 42.04 10.81 13.86
CA ILE A 281 42.81 10.99 12.63
C ILE A 281 44.15 11.64 13.02
N TYR A 282 45.24 11.21 12.40
CA TYR A 282 46.53 11.90 12.41
C TYR A 282 47.00 12.16 10.98
N SER A 283 47.45 13.38 10.70
CA SER A 283 47.90 13.81 9.36
C SER A 283 48.95 14.91 9.51
N TYR A 284 49.82 15.11 8.53
CA TYR A 284 50.68 16.31 8.50
C TYR A 284 49.98 17.52 7.85
N ASN A 285 48.96 17.25 7.02
CA ASN A 285 48.25 18.21 6.18
C ASN A 285 47.26 19.08 6.97
N GLU A 286 47.58 20.36 7.14
CA GLU A 286 46.76 21.32 7.91
C GLU A 286 45.35 21.51 7.35
N MET A 287 45.17 21.41 6.02
CA MET A 287 43.85 21.57 5.42
C MET A 287 42.92 20.41 5.80
N VAL A 288 43.46 19.18 5.82
CA VAL A 288 42.73 17.99 6.27
C VAL A 288 42.46 18.05 7.78
N ILE A 289 43.41 18.49 8.61
CA ILE A 289 43.19 18.68 10.05
C ILE A 289 42.08 19.73 10.31
N SER A 290 42.15 20.85 9.61
CA SER A 290 41.20 21.96 9.72
C SER A 290 39.80 21.55 9.27
N ALA A 291 39.68 20.83 8.15
CA ALA A 291 38.42 20.29 7.67
C ALA A 291 37.84 19.22 8.61
N ALA A 292 38.64 18.22 8.97
CA ALA A 292 38.20 17.12 9.84
C ALA A 292 37.81 17.60 11.25
N THR A 293 38.45 18.65 11.79
CA THR A 293 38.04 19.25 13.08
C THR A 293 36.71 19.99 12.98
N ARG A 294 36.40 20.62 11.83
CA ARG A 294 35.04 21.16 11.61
C ARG A 294 34.01 20.05 11.45
N MET A 295 34.37 18.91 10.85
CA MET A 295 33.46 17.78 10.69
C MET A 295 33.26 16.97 11.99
N SER A 296 34.26 16.90 12.88
CA SER A 296 34.14 16.19 14.16
C SER A 296 33.11 16.82 15.11
N SER A 297 32.69 18.08 14.89
CA SER A 297 31.60 18.72 15.64
C SER A 297 30.28 17.94 15.59
N PHE A 298 30.04 17.15 14.52
CA PHE A 298 28.88 16.28 14.38
C PHE A 298 29.02 14.91 15.08
N GLY A 299 30.17 14.64 15.71
CA GLY A 299 30.52 13.34 16.29
C GLY A 299 31.58 13.46 17.40
N LEU A 300 31.41 14.43 18.31
CA LEU A 300 32.33 14.67 19.41
C LEU A 300 32.29 13.54 20.46
N ILE A 301 33.46 13.23 21.03
CA ILE A 301 33.60 12.42 22.24
C ILE A 301 33.20 13.32 23.43
N SER A 302 32.39 12.84 24.38
CA SER A 302 32.00 13.66 25.55
C SER A 302 33.20 14.03 26.44
N SER A 303 33.17 15.22 27.04
CA SER A 303 34.18 15.74 27.97
C SER A 303 34.52 14.76 29.10
N GLN A 304 33.49 14.13 29.70
CA GLN A 304 33.62 13.03 30.66
C GLN A 304 34.48 11.88 30.14
N THR A 305 34.14 11.33 28.97
CA THR A 305 34.85 10.19 28.37
C THR A 305 36.27 10.58 27.98
N GLN A 306 36.47 11.81 27.49
CA GLN A 306 37.81 12.32 27.20
C GLN A 306 38.67 12.47 28.46
N HIS A 307 38.10 13.01 29.54
CA HIS A 307 38.78 13.15 30.83
C HIS A 307 39.16 11.78 31.40
N LEU A 308 38.19 10.87 31.55
CA LEU A 308 38.38 9.54 32.11
C LEU A 308 39.50 8.78 31.39
N VAL A 309 39.46 8.76 30.05
CA VAL A 309 40.48 8.03 29.28
C VAL A 309 41.82 8.76 29.24
N SER A 310 41.87 10.10 29.37
CA SER A 310 43.14 10.79 29.57
C SER A 310 43.82 10.37 30.89
N LYS A 311 43.07 10.10 31.97
CA LYS A 311 43.62 9.58 33.23
C LYS A 311 44.07 8.11 33.10
N ILE A 312 43.31 7.27 32.38
CA ILE A 312 43.69 5.87 32.11
C ILE A 312 45.00 5.80 31.31
N LEU A 313 45.11 6.55 30.20
CA LEU A 313 46.32 6.61 29.37
C LEU A 313 47.50 7.28 30.09
N GLY A 314 47.23 8.22 30.99
CA GLY A 314 48.22 8.89 31.82
C GLY A 314 48.88 7.99 32.88
N ASP A 315 48.18 6.95 33.36
CA ASP A 315 48.76 5.92 34.23
C ASP A 315 49.65 4.96 33.41
N LYS A 316 50.85 5.42 33.07
CA LYS A 316 51.85 4.65 32.33
C LYS A 316 52.19 3.31 33.00
N LYS A 317 52.05 3.20 34.33
CA LYS A 317 52.30 1.97 35.09
C LYS A 317 51.18 0.96 34.86
N PHE A 318 49.92 1.38 34.92
CA PHE A 318 48.78 0.56 34.55
C PHE A 318 48.84 0.17 33.07
N MET A 319 49.01 1.13 32.16
CA MET A 319 49.01 0.88 30.71
C MET A 319 50.08 -0.14 30.28
N LYS A 320 51.30 -0.04 30.83
CA LYS A 320 52.37 -1.01 30.56
C LYS A 320 52.05 -2.42 31.06
N CYS A 321 51.35 -2.55 32.19
CA CYS A 321 50.86 -3.83 32.70
C CYS A 321 49.69 -4.37 31.85
N TYR A 322 48.72 -3.51 31.52
CA TYR A 322 47.57 -3.84 30.68
C TYR A 322 48.02 -4.38 29.32
N MET A 323 48.86 -3.62 28.60
CA MET A 323 49.29 -4.02 27.25
C MET A 323 50.07 -5.34 27.26
N LYS A 324 50.94 -5.55 28.25
CA LYS A 324 51.67 -6.82 28.42
C LYS A 324 50.72 -8.00 28.64
N GLU A 325 49.70 -7.85 29.48
CA GLU A 325 48.78 -8.92 29.82
C GLU A 325 47.74 -9.17 28.70
N ASN A 326 47.16 -8.14 28.11
CA ASN A 326 46.27 -8.23 26.95
C ASN A 326 46.96 -8.94 25.78
N THR A 327 48.20 -8.55 25.43
CA THR A 327 49.00 -9.22 24.39
C THR A 327 49.24 -10.71 24.71
N LYS A 328 49.51 -11.04 25.98
CA LYS A 328 49.67 -12.42 26.46
C LYS A 328 48.37 -13.23 26.36
N ARG A 329 47.22 -12.63 26.70
CA ARG A 329 45.89 -13.27 26.60
C ARG A 329 45.47 -13.47 25.14
N LEU A 330 45.64 -12.47 24.27
CA LEU A 330 45.45 -12.59 22.82
C LEU A 330 46.29 -13.73 22.23
N LYS A 331 47.59 -13.79 22.55
CA LYS A 331 48.49 -14.87 22.11
C LYS A 331 48.03 -16.26 22.55
N ARG A 332 47.54 -16.38 23.79
CA ARG A 332 46.99 -17.63 24.34
C ARG A 332 45.73 -18.05 23.57
N ARG A 333 44.76 -17.15 23.37
CA ARG A 333 43.52 -17.45 22.65
C ARG A 333 43.75 -17.80 21.18
N HIS A 334 44.57 -17.03 20.48
CA HIS A 334 44.98 -17.33 19.09
C HIS A 334 45.57 -18.73 18.97
N LYS A 335 46.56 -19.07 19.82
CA LYS A 335 47.18 -20.40 19.83
C LYS A 335 46.17 -21.50 20.12
N MET A 336 45.25 -21.30 21.06
CA MET A 336 44.20 -22.27 21.40
C MET A 336 43.29 -22.55 20.19
N VAL A 337 42.76 -21.51 19.52
CA VAL A 337 41.90 -21.70 18.34
C VAL A 337 42.66 -22.37 17.20
N VAL A 338 43.78 -21.80 16.77
CA VAL A 338 44.52 -22.28 15.59
C VAL A 338 45.04 -23.70 15.79
N SER A 339 45.48 -24.08 17.01
CA SER A 339 45.87 -25.46 17.29
C SER A 339 44.70 -26.44 17.23
N LYS A 340 43.52 -26.05 17.74
CA LYS A 340 42.32 -26.91 17.75
C LYS A 340 41.72 -27.07 16.37
N LEU A 341 41.58 -25.98 15.60
CA LEU A 341 41.14 -26.02 14.20
C LEU A 341 42.06 -26.94 13.39
N LYS A 342 43.39 -26.79 13.53
CA LYS A 342 44.36 -27.67 12.87
C LYS A 342 44.22 -29.14 13.28
N MET A 343 43.93 -29.45 14.54
CA MET A 343 43.69 -30.83 15.00
C MET A 343 42.41 -31.47 14.42
N ILE A 344 41.44 -30.66 13.98
CA ILE A 344 40.19 -31.14 13.35
C ILE A 344 40.19 -30.97 11.82
N GLY A 345 41.37 -30.85 11.21
CA GLY A 345 41.52 -30.78 9.75
C GLY A 345 41.25 -29.42 9.12
N ILE A 346 41.02 -28.37 9.91
CA ILE A 346 40.73 -27.01 9.42
C ILE A 346 42.02 -26.16 9.40
N PRO A 347 42.59 -25.84 8.22
CA PRO A 347 43.72 -24.92 8.13
C PRO A 347 43.33 -23.47 8.38
N CYS A 348 44.32 -22.66 8.79
CA CYS A 348 44.20 -21.23 9.04
C CYS A 348 45.38 -20.48 8.41
N LEU A 349 45.14 -19.26 7.94
CA LEU A 349 46.20 -18.34 7.56
C LEU A 349 47.09 -18.02 8.78
N ARG A 350 48.39 -17.82 8.56
CA ARG A 350 49.36 -17.51 9.62
C ARG A 350 49.25 -16.04 10.06
N SER A 351 48.23 -15.73 10.86
CA SER A 351 48.10 -14.43 11.52
C SER A 351 49.08 -14.25 12.70
N ASN A 352 49.44 -12.99 12.97
CA ASN A 352 50.38 -12.58 14.02
C ASN A 352 49.83 -11.44 14.91
N ALA A 353 48.65 -10.92 14.57
CA ALA A 353 48.02 -9.75 15.16
C ALA A 353 46.48 -9.83 15.07
N GLY A 354 45.79 -8.82 15.62
CA GLY A 354 44.34 -8.71 15.53
C GLY A 354 43.59 -9.59 16.54
N LEU A 355 42.29 -9.70 16.33
CA LEU A 355 41.35 -10.39 17.24
C LEU A 355 40.80 -11.70 16.68
N PHE A 356 41.25 -12.09 15.49
CA PHE A 356 40.63 -13.10 14.64
C PHE A 356 41.66 -13.91 13.85
N CYS A 357 41.26 -15.08 13.38
CA CYS A 357 41.97 -15.87 12.38
C CYS A 357 41.14 -16.02 11.11
N TRP A 358 41.84 -16.06 9.98
CA TRP A 358 41.28 -16.31 8.65
C TRP A 358 41.43 -17.81 8.33
N VAL A 359 40.33 -18.46 7.99
CA VAL A 359 40.15 -19.91 8.09
C VAL A 359 39.70 -20.48 6.74
N ASP A 360 40.28 -21.61 6.33
CA ASP A 360 40.03 -22.24 5.04
C ASP A 360 39.15 -23.48 5.22
N LEU A 361 37.88 -23.36 4.81
CA LEU A 361 36.88 -24.41 4.82
C LEU A 361 36.55 -24.92 3.39
N ARG A 362 37.38 -24.63 2.38
CA ARG A 362 37.13 -25.03 0.98
C ARG A 362 36.90 -26.54 0.81
N HIS A 363 37.54 -27.36 1.65
CA HIS A 363 37.39 -28.81 1.67
C HIS A 363 36.02 -29.33 2.19
N LEU A 364 35.22 -28.45 2.80
CA LEU A 364 33.85 -28.69 3.30
C LEU A 364 32.76 -28.11 2.37
N LEU A 365 33.13 -27.46 1.27
CA LEU A 365 32.16 -27.01 0.27
C LEU A 365 31.67 -28.19 -0.59
N SER A 366 30.43 -28.10 -1.07
CA SER A 366 29.88 -28.99 -2.11
C SER A 366 30.41 -28.66 -3.51
N SER A 367 30.75 -27.40 -3.76
CA SER A 367 31.36 -26.91 -5.00
C SER A 367 32.19 -25.65 -4.69
N ASN A 368 33.18 -25.32 -5.53
CA ASN A 368 34.05 -24.15 -5.30
C ASN A 368 33.35 -22.84 -5.72
N THR A 369 32.28 -22.47 -5.02
CA THR A 369 31.35 -21.37 -5.36
C THR A 369 30.90 -20.61 -4.11
N PHE A 370 30.45 -19.35 -4.25
CA PHE A 370 29.99 -18.55 -3.11
C PHE A 370 28.61 -18.99 -2.59
N GLU A 371 27.80 -19.60 -3.44
CA GLU A 371 26.52 -20.23 -3.08
C GLU A 371 26.78 -21.41 -2.14
N ALA A 372 27.81 -22.23 -2.41
CA ALA A 372 28.24 -23.29 -1.51
C ALA A 372 28.85 -22.73 -0.21
N GLU A 373 29.57 -21.61 -0.25
CA GLU A 373 30.05 -20.92 0.95
C GLU A 373 28.88 -20.44 1.82
N PHE A 374 27.83 -19.86 1.21
CA PHE A 374 26.62 -19.41 1.90
C PHE A 374 25.83 -20.58 2.48
N VAL A 375 25.69 -21.70 1.77
CA VAL A 375 25.07 -22.93 2.29
C VAL A 375 25.87 -23.51 3.47
N LEU A 376 27.20 -23.50 3.40
CA LEU A 376 28.06 -23.92 4.52
C LEU A 376 27.93 -22.95 5.71
N TRP A 377 27.94 -21.64 5.47
CA TRP A 377 27.75 -20.61 6.49
C TRP A 377 26.42 -20.76 7.24
N ASN A 378 25.31 -20.95 6.52
CA ASN A 378 24.00 -21.17 7.13
C ASN A 378 23.98 -22.41 8.04
N LYS A 379 24.63 -23.52 7.63
CA LYS A 379 24.79 -24.71 8.50
C LYS A 379 25.63 -24.40 9.74
N ILE A 380 26.70 -23.61 9.60
CA ILE A 380 27.52 -23.19 10.75
C ILE A 380 26.70 -22.31 11.73
N LEU A 381 25.88 -21.40 11.22
CA LEU A 381 25.03 -20.51 12.03
C LEU A 381 23.84 -21.23 12.69
N PHE A 382 23.10 -22.04 11.94
CA PHE A 382 21.84 -22.64 12.39
C PHE A 382 21.96 -24.08 12.92
N ASP A 383 22.85 -24.91 12.39
CA ASP A 383 23.03 -26.30 12.85
C ASP A 383 24.12 -26.38 13.93
N ILE A 384 25.31 -25.84 13.64
CA ILE A 384 26.46 -25.83 14.58
C ILE A 384 26.29 -24.76 15.67
N ARG A 385 25.39 -23.77 15.45
CA ARG A 385 25.10 -22.67 16.39
C ARG A 385 26.34 -21.81 16.68
N LEU A 386 27.07 -21.41 15.63
CA LEU A 386 28.24 -20.52 15.71
C LEU A 386 28.09 -19.38 14.70
N ASN A 387 28.08 -18.13 15.14
CA ASN A 387 28.20 -17.02 14.20
C ASN A 387 29.67 -16.81 13.85
N ILE A 388 30.05 -16.99 12.59
CA ILE A 388 31.35 -16.62 12.01
C ILE A 388 31.09 -15.87 10.70
N SER A 389 32.01 -15.00 10.28
CA SER A 389 31.81 -14.20 9.05
C SER A 389 32.30 -14.97 7.81
N PRO A 390 31.50 -15.13 6.75
CA PRO A 390 31.92 -15.78 5.52
C PRO A 390 32.80 -14.86 4.66
N GLY A 391 33.56 -15.46 3.75
CA GLY A 391 34.56 -14.82 2.91
C GLY A 391 33.97 -13.80 1.95
N ALA A 392 32.80 -14.10 1.39
CA ALA A 392 32.01 -13.22 0.55
C ALA A 392 31.71 -11.87 1.22
N SER A 393 31.35 -11.86 2.52
CA SER A 393 31.08 -10.61 3.25
C SER A 393 32.30 -9.69 3.31
N CYS A 394 33.50 -10.27 3.32
CA CYS A 394 34.76 -9.54 3.34
C CYS A 394 35.33 -9.27 1.93
N HIS A 395 34.53 -9.46 0.87
CA HIS A 395 34.93 -9.34 -0.54
C HIS A 395 36.13 -10.24 -0.93
N CYS A 396 36.27 -11.39 -0.26
CA CYS A 396 37.27 -12.39 -0.65
C CYS A 396 37.00 -12.84 -2.09
N SER A 397 38.01 -12.81 -2.96
CA SER A 397 37.87 -13.21 -4.36
C SER A 397 37.91 -14.74 -4.58
N GLU A 398 37.98 -15.51 -3.49
CA GLU A 398 37.92 -16.98 -3.46
C GLU A 398 36.86 -17.43 -2.45
N PRO A 399 35.94 -18.35 -2.79
CA PRO A 399 34.99 -18.92 -1.84
C PRO A 399 35.66 -19.91 -0.87
N GLY A 400 34.97 -20.20 0.22
CA GLY A 400 35.34 -21.14 1.28
C GLY A 400 36.26 -20.57 2.36
N TRP A 401 36.46 -19.26 2.39
CA TRP A 401 37.23 -18.59 3.45
C TRP A 401 36.30 -18.01 4.52
N PHE A 402 36.75 -17.94 5.78
CA PHE A 402 35.93 -17.49 6.91
C PHE A 402 36.75 -16.73 7.95
N ARG A 403 36.17 -15.70 8.60
CA ARG A 403 36.75 -15.03 9.77
C ARG A 403 36.15 -15.57 11.07
N ILE A 404 37.03 -16.01 11.97
CA ILE A 404 36.66 -16.41 13.34
C ILE A 404 37.36 -15.50 14.34
N CYS A 405 36.59 -14.71 15.09
CA CYS A 405 37.06 -13.93 16.24
C CYS A 405 37.29 -14.84 17.45
N PHE A 406 38.36 -14.58 18.21
CA PHE A 406 38.75 -15.38 19.38
C PHE A 406 38.84 -14.55 20.68
N ALA A 407 38.63 -13.23 20.60
CA ALA A 407 38.83 -12.28 21.69
C ALA A 407 37.53 -11.81 22.38
N ASN A 408 36.36 -12.16 21.84
CA ASN A 408 35.04 -11.77 22.33
C ASN A 408 34.26 -12.92 23.03
N VAL A 409 34.97 -13.96 23.47
CA VAL A 409 34.40 -15.18 24.08
C VAL A 409 35.24 -15.68 25.26
N SER A 410 34.65 -16.42 26.20
CA SER A 410 35.37 -17.05 27.33
C SER A 410 36.20 -18.26 26.88
N GLU A 411 37.03 -18.87 27.75
CA GLU A 411 37.80 -20.09 27.36
C GLU A 411 36.91 -21.34 27.26
N GLU A 412 35.79 -21.33 27.98
CA GLU A 412 34.74 -22.34 28.02
C GLU A 412 33.90 -22.26 26.74
N MET A 413 33.45 -21.05 26.35
CA MET A 413 32.82 -20.83 25.04
C MET A 413 33.76 -21.17 23.87
N LEU A 414 35.06 -20.86 24.01
CA LEU A 414 36.08 -21.26 23.04
C LEU A 414 36.32 -22.78 23.03
N TYR A 415 36.04 -23.48 24.13
CA TYR A 415 36.03 -24.94 24.17
C TYR A 415 34.80 -25.50 23.45
N VAL A 416 33.60 -25.07 23.84
CA VAL A 416 32.32 -25.53 23.28
C VAL A 416 32.25 -25.31 21.77
N SER A 417 32.60 -24.12 21.28
CA SER A 417 32.65 -23.82 19.84
C SER A 417 33.57 -24.76 19.06
N THR A 418 34.78 -25.03 19.56
CA THR A 418 35.70 -25.97 18.90
C THR A 418 35.22 -27.42 18.92
N GLN A 419 34.45 -27.84 19.94
CA GLN A 419 33.83 -29.18 19.96
C GLN A 419 32.63 -29.28 19.03
N ARG A 420 31.78 -28.24 18.95
CA ARG A 420 30.68 -28.15 17.98
C ARG A 420 31.22 -28.24 16.53
N MET A 421 32.28 -27.47 16.22
CA MET A 421 32.95 -27.54 14.92
C MET A 421 33.60 -28.92 14.66
N LYS A 422 34.22 -29.54 15.67
CA LYS A 422 34.76 -30.91 15.56
C LYS A 422 33.67 -31.91 15.14
N ALA A 423 32.56 -31.95 15.86
CA ALA A 423 31.47 -32.88 15.62
C ALA A 423 30.86 -32.71 14.21
N PHE A 424 30.78 -31.47 13.72
CA PHE A 424 30.38 -31.18 12.35
C PHE A 424 31.34 -31.77 11.32
N VAL A 425 32.65 -31.52 11.43
CA VAL A 425 33.64 -32.07 10.47
C VAL A 425 33.65 -33.61 10.49
N GLU A 426 33.63 -34.23 11.67
CA GLU A 426 33.57 -35.70 11.80
C GLU A 426 32.29 -36.29 11.18
N THR A 427 31.16 -35.57 11.28
CA THR A 427 29.90 -35.98 10.64
C THR A 427 29.93 -35.79 9.12
N PHE A 428 30.49 -34.68 8.65
CA PHE A 428 30.59 -34.33 7.22
C PHE A 428 31.51 -35.30 6.48
N CYS A 429 32.69 -35.62 7.05
CA CYS A 429 33.63 -36.57 6.46
C CYS A 429 33.07 -38.01 6.36
N ARG A 430 32.14 -38.41 7.24
CA ARG A 430 31.46 -39.72 7.17
C ARG A 430 30.35 -39.78 6.11
N HIS A 431 29.88 -38.65 5.60
CA HIS A 431 28.73 -38.55 4.69
C HIS A 431 29.09 -38.06 3.28
N ARG A 432 30.35 -38.19 2.83
CA ARG A 432 30.66 -38.08 1.40
C ARG A 432 30.02 -39.27 0.66
N PRO A 433 29.01 -39.06 -0.21
CA PRO A 433 28.46 -40.15 -1.01
C PRO A 433 29.47 -40.49 -2.10
N TYR A 434 29.78 -41.78 -2.25
CA TYR A 434 30.37 -42.26 -3.50
C TYR A 434 29.25 -42.28 -4.55
N GLU A 435 29.51 -41.80 -5.77
CA GLU A 435 28.47 -41.72 -6.80
C GLU A 435 28.05 -43.13 -7.25
N SER A 436 26.85 -43.56 -6.83
CA SER A 436 26.17 -44.72 -7.41
C SER A 436 24.65 -44.52 -7.41
N SER A 437 24.05 -44.70 -8.58
CA SER A 437 22.63 -44.45 -8.83
C SER A 437 21.75 -45.57 -8.25
N THR A 438 20.93 -45.25 -7.25
CA THR A 438 19.62 -45.92 -7.03
C THR A 438 18.69 -45.01 -6.22
N CYS A 439 17.43 -44.87 -6.64
CA CYS A 439 16.43 -44.07 -5.93
C CYS A 439 15.56 -44.96 -5.04
N VAL A 440 15.59 -44.75 -3.71
CA VAL A 440 14.62 -45.32 -2.77
C VAL A 440 14.20 -44.25 -1.77
N SER A 441 12.88 -44.03 -1.67
CA SER A 441 12.26 -42.98 -0.85
C SER A 441 12.31 -43.30 0.65
N ARG A 442 12.50 -42.28 1.49
CA ARG A 442 11.98 -42.25 2.87
C ARG A 442 11.47 -40.87 3.27
N LYS A 443 10.26 -40.87 3.82
CA LYS A 443 9.43 -39.70 4.16
C LYS A 443 10.13 -38.68 5.06
N SER A 444 10.14 -37.42 4.65
CA SER A 444 10.20 -36.26 5.55
C SER A 444 8.80 -35.88 6.02
N LEU A 445 8.66 -35.28 7.21
CA LEU A 445 7.45 -34.50 7.55
C LEU A 445 7.51 -33.18 6.75
N GLY A 446 6.90 -33.17 5.57
CA GLY A 446 6.75 -31.96 4.78
C GLY A 446 5.52 -31.17 5.22
N LEU A 447 5.70 -29.90 5.60
CA LEU A 447 4.85 -28.87 5.01
C LEU A 447 5.25 -28.79 3.52
N LYS A 448 4.65 -29.66 2.69
CA LYS A 448 4.59 -29.38 1.26
C LYS A 448 3.75 -28.12 1.11
N TRP A 449 4.33 -27.06 0.55
CA TRP A 449 3.50 -26.07 -0.14
C TRP A 449 2.86 -26.79 -1.34
N SER A 450 1.55 -26.59 -1.54
CA SER A 450 0.73 -27.33 -2.51
C SER A 450 0.86 -26.81 -3.95
N GLU A 451 2.11 -26.53 -4.36
CA GLU A 451 2.44 -25.94 -5.67
C GLU A 451 2.11 -26.85 -6.85
N GLU A 452 1.99 -28.16 -6.63
CA GLU A 452 1.63 -29.16 -7.65
C GLU A 452 0.17 -29.08 -8.15
N MET A 453 -0.75 -28.37 -7.47
CA MET A 453 -2.15 -28.23 -7.92
C MET A 453 -2.66 -26.78 -8.05
N ILE A 454 -2.18 -25.82 -7.25
CA ILE A 454 -2.76 -24.47 -7.24
C ILE A 454 -2.44 -23.70 -8.54
N LEU A 455 -1.19 -23.76 -9.03
CA LEU A 455 -0.79 -23.02 -10.23
C LEU A 455 -1.50 -23.49 -11.51
N PRO A 456 -1.66 -24.80 -11.79
CA PRO A 456 -2.47 -25.29 -12.91
C PRO A 456 -3.93 -24.82 -12.87
N ALA A 457 -4.58 -24.82 -11.70
CA ALA A 457 -5.96 -24.36 -11.54
C ALA A 457 -6.11 -22.85 -11.83
N LEU A 458 -5.19 -22.03 -11.30
CA LEU A 458 -5.16 -20.59 -11.56
C LEU A 458 -4.93 -20.27 -13.05
N LEU A 459 -3.97 -20.96 -13.70
CA LEU A 459 -3.71 -20.82 -15.14
C LEU A 459 -4.89 -21.27 -16.01
N THR A 460 -5.61 -22.31 -15.59
CA THR A 460 -6.83 -22.78 -16.27
C THR A 460 -7.93 -21.71 -16.18
N SER A 461 -8.18 -21.17 -14.99
CA SER A 461 -9.15 -20.10 -14.75
C SER A 461 -8.80 -18.81 -15.50
N ALA A 462 -7.51 -18.48 -15.61
CA ALA A 462 -7.01 -17.38 -16.43
C ALA A 462 -7.30 -17.59 -17.93
N GLY A 463 -7.01 -18.79 -18.46
CA GLY A 463 -7.27 -19.15 -19.86
C GLY A 463 -8.74 -19.00 -20.25
N PHE A 464 -9.66 -19.56 -19.46
CA PHE A 464 -11.10 -19.43 -19.71
C PHE A 464 -11.57 -17.97 -19.70
N ASN A 465 -11.17 -17.19 -18.69
CA ASN A 465 -11.56 -15.78 -18.60
C ASN A 465 -11.01 -14.94 -19.76
N ILE A 466 -9.76 -15.16 -20.19
CA ILE A 466 -9.17 -14.47 -21.35
C ILE A 466 -9.92 -14.81 -22.64
N VAL A 467 -10.23 -16.10 -22.88
CA VAL A 467 -10.99 -16.53 -24.06
C VAL A 467 -12.39 -15.90 -24.10
N ILE A 468 -13.09 -15.85 -22.96
CA ILE A 468 -14.39 -15.19 -22.84
C ILE A 468 -14.29 -13.68 -23.14
N CYS A 469 -13.28 -13.00 -22.59
CA CYS A 469 -13.07 -11.56 -22.84
C CYS A 469 -12.77 -11.27 -24.32
N VAL A 470 -11.88 -12.03 -24.95
CA VAL A 470 -11.55 -11.89 -26.38
C VAL A 470 -12.76 -12.19 -27.25
N GLY A 471 -13.57 -13.20 -26.89
CA GLY A 471 -14.84 -13.51 -27.55
C GLY A 471 -15.83 -12.33 -27.49
N PHE A 472 -16.15 -11.84 -26.29
CA PHE A 472 -17.08 -10.71 -26.10
C PHE A 472 -16.56 -9.41 -26.72
N PHE A 473 -15.26 -9.09 -26.65
CA PHE A 473 -14.69 -7.91 -27.32
C PHE A 473 -14.73 -8.02 -28.84
N SER A 474 -14.51 -9.22 -29.40
CA SER A 474 -14.65 -9.46 -30.85
C SER A 474 -16.10 -9.32 -31.30
N LEU A 475 -17.04 -9.94 -30.58
CA LEU A 475 -18.48 -9.81 -30.80
C LEU A 475 -18.92 -8.35 -30.70
N TYR A 476 -18.61 -7.65 -29.61
CA TYR A 476 -18.87 -6.22 -29.46
C TYR A 476 -18.33 -5.40 -30.65
N SER A 477 -17.09 -5.65 -31.08
CA SER A 477 -16.46 -4.93 -32.19
C SER A 477 -17.13 -5.18 -33.56
N ILE A 478 -17.87 -6.29 -33.73
CA ILE A 478 -18.65 -6.61 -34.93
C ILE A 478 -20.08 -6.06 -34.78
N LEU A 479 -20.71 -6.28 -33.63
CA LEU A 479 -22.09 -5.92 -33.34
C LEU A 479 -22.30 -4.39 -33.33
N ARG A 480 -21.32 -3.61 -32.85
CA ARG A 480 -21.34 -2.14 -32.92
C ARG A 480 -21.24 -1.55 -34.32
N LYS A 481 -20.88 -2.36 -35.32
CA LYS A 481 -20.82 -1.96 -36.74
C LYS A 481 -22.10 -2.28 -37.50
N GLN A 482 -23.05 -2.98 -36.88
CA GLN A 482 -24.32 -3.33 -37.51
C GLN A 482 -25.35 -2.21 -37.31
N PRO A 483 -26.08 -1.78 -38.37
CA PRO A 483 -27.00 -0.65 -38.27
C PRO A 483 -28.17 -0.90 -37.30
N ILE A 484 -28.61 -2.16 -37.18
CA ILE A 484 -29.69 -2.61 -36.29
C ILE A 484 -29.40 -2.35 -34.79
N ASN A 485 -28.11 -2.25 -34.41
CA ASN A 485 -27.65 -2.05 -33.04
C ASN A 485 -27.23 -0.59 -32.74
N LEU A 486 -27.34 0.32 -33.72
CA LEU A 486 -26.80 1.68 -33.57
C LEU A 486 -27.44 2.46 -32.41
N LYS A 487 -28.75 2.28 -32.19
CA LYS A 487 -29.48 2.88 -31.05
C LYS A 487 -28.96 2.40 -29.69
N VAL A 488 -28.62 1.11 -29.57
CA VAL A 488 -28.14 0.50 -28.31
C VAL A 488 -26.78 1.09 -27.90
N TYR A 489 -25.80 1.09 -28.81
CA TYR A 489 -24.43 1.51 -28.48
C TYR A 489 -24.15 3.01 -28.63
N PHE A 490 -25.00 3.78 -29.33
CA PHE A 490 -24.77 5.21 -29.58
C PHE A 490 -25.96 6.11 -29.25
N GLY A 491 -27.00 5.61 -28.55
CA GLY A 491 -28.23 6.36 -28.24
C GLY A 491 -28.00 7.76 -27.67
N GLN A 492 -27.14 7.90 -26.67
CA GLN A 492 -26.81 9.20 -26.07
C GLN A 492 -26.12 10.17 -27.06
N ARG A 493 -25.27 9.66 -27.96
CA ARG A 493 -24.62 10.46 -29.02
C ARG A 493 -25.62 10.88 -30.10
N LEU A 494 -26.57 10.00 -30.44
CA LEU A 494 -27.66 10.29 -31.38
C LEU A 494 -28.65 11.32 -30.83
N ALA A 495 -28.84 11.37 -29.51
CA ALA A 495 -29.65 12.38 -28.83
C ALA A 495 -28.97 13.77 -28.76
N GLN A 496 -27.62 13.82 -28.74
CA GLN A 496 -26.85 15.07 -28.62
C GLN A 496 -26.35 15.62 -29.97
N LEU A 497 -26.14 14.80 -30.99
CA LEU A 497 -25.52 15.19 -32.26
C LEU A 497 -26.19 14.51 -33.47
N LYS A 498 -26.44 15.30 -34.54
CA LYS A 498 -26.80 14.75 -35.86
C LYS A 498 -25.59 13.94 -36.40
N PRO A 499 -25.76 12.65 -36.78
CA PRO A 499 -24.64 11.79 -37.11
C PRO A 499 -24.19 11.89 -38.58
N GLU A 500 -22.88 12.00 -38.80
CA GLU A 500 -22.28 11.57 -40.07
C GLU A 500 -22.35 10.04 -40.19
N GLN A 501 -23.06 9.52 -41.20
CA GLN A 501 -23.08 8.08 -41.48
C GLN A 501 -21.78 7.63 -42.16
N LYS A 502 -20.81 7.12 -41.38
CA LYS A 502 -19.62 6.47 -41.97
C LYS A 502 -19.98 5.09 -42.52
N THR A 503 -20.06 5.01 -43.84
CA THR A 503 -20.42 3.82 -44.63
C THR A 503 -19.29 2.77 -44.62
N TYR A 504 -19.27 1.91 -43.61
CA TYR A 504 -18.42 0.72 -43.62
C TYR A 504 -18.87 -0.26 -44.72
N TYR A 505 -17.94 -0.68 -45.59
CA TYR A 505 -18.14 -1.75 -46.57
C TYR A 505 -18.43 -3.09 -45.87
N PHE A 506 -19.22 -3.97 -46.50
CA PHE A 506 -19.76 -5.20 -45.87
C PHE A 506 -18.68 -6.05 -45.18
N GLY A 507 -17.56 -6.36 -45.86
CA GLY A 507 -16.45 -7.12 -45.28
C GLY A 507 -15.81 -6.45 -44.05
N GLN A 508 -15.73 -5.12 -44.01
CA GLN A 508 -15.16 -4.37 -42.87
C GLN A 508 -16.09 -4.35 -41.64
N ARG A 509 -17.37 -4.74 -41.79
CA ARG A 509 -18.33 -4.88 -40.67
C ARG A 509 -18.13 -6.17 -39.88
N LEU A 510 -17.71 -7.24 -40.54
CA LEU A 510 -17.55 -8.57 -39.94
C LEU A 510 -16.15 -8.81 -39.36
N VAL A 511 -15.15 -8.02 -39.76
CA VAL A 511 -13.80 -8.07 -39.16
C VAL A 511 -13.78 -7.30 -37.82
N PRO A 512 -13.36 -7.90 -36.69
CA PRO A 512 -13.15 -7.18 -35.44
C PRO A 512 -11.97 -6.22 -35.54
N SER A 513 -12.00 -5.09 -34.81
CA SER A 513 -11.01 -4.02 -34.95
C SER A 513 -10.83 -3.23 -33.66
N ALA A 514 -9.62 -3.24 -33.09
CA ALA A 514 -9.31 -2.63 -31.80
C ALA A 514 -9.33 -1.08 -31.77
N GLY A 515 -9.41 -0.41 -32.92
CA GLY A 515 -9.34 1.07 -33.06
C GLY A 515 -10.46 1.88 -32.39
N TRP A 516 -11.32 1.25 -31.59
CA TRP A 516 -12.23 1.95 -30.67
C TRP A 516 -11.62 2.16 -29.27
N LEU A 517 -10.64 1.34 -28.86
CA LEU A 517 -9.91 1.51 -27.60
C LEU A 517 -9.04 2.77 -27.64
N VAL A 518 -8.28 2.96 -28.73
CA VAL A 518 -7.46 4.16 -28.95
C VAL A 518 -8.31 5.43 -28.84
N LYS A 519 -9.50 5.43 -29.46
CA LYS A 519 -10.44 6.57 -29.43
C LYS A 519 -11.16 6.78 -28.10
N ALA A 520 -11.09 5.82 -27.18
CA ALA A 520 -11.53 6.00 -25.80
C ALA A 520 -10.39 6.58 -24.94
N TRP A 521 -9.13 6.28 -25.28
CA TRP A 521 -7.93 6.81 -24.64
C TRP A 521 -7.58 8.25 -25.08
N GLU A 522 -7.91 8.62 -26.32
CA GLU A 522 -7.74 9.97 -26.87
C GLU A 522 -8.71 11.02 -26.30
N ALA A 523 -9.71 10.62 -25.51
CA ALA A 523 -10.73 11.53 -24.97
C ALA A 523 -10.19 12.38 -23.81
N SER A 524 -10.35 13.70 -23.90
CA SER A 524 -9.92 14.62 -22.83
C SER A 524 -10.91 14.66 -21.66
N ASP A 525 -10.45 15.13 -20.49
CA ASP A 525 -11.30 15.38 -19.32
C ASP A 525 -12.49 16.31 -19.66
N ASP A 526 -12.31 17.25 -20.59
CA ASP A 526 -13.37 18.15 -21.08
C ASP A 526 -14.38 17.44 -21.97
N ASP A 527 -13.95 16.55 -22.85
CA ASP A 527 -14.87 15.74 -23.69
C ASP A 527 -15.69 14.79 -22.82
N ILE A 528 -15.05 14.19 -21.82
CA ILE A 528 -15.66 13.36 -20.78
C ILE A 528 -16.68 14.19 -19.98
N TYR A 529 -16.32 15.39 -19.54
CA TYR A 529 -17.22 16.30 -18.85
C TYR A 529 -18.43 16.71 -19.71
N ARG A 530 -18.24 16.95 -21.00
CA ARG A 530 -19.30 17.35 -21.94
C ARG A 530 -20.27 16.21 -22.26
N CYS A 531 -19.76 14.98 -22.45
CA CYS A 531 -20.59 13.82 -22.82
C CYS A 531 -21.16 13.08 -21.59
N GLY A 532 -20.34 12.86 -20.56
CA GLY A 532 -20.69 12.11 -19.34
C GLY A 532 -21.03 12.96 -18.11
N GLY A 533 -20.85 14.28 -18.19
CA GLY A 533 -21.05 15.20 -17.06
C GLY A 533 -19.87 15.23 -16.07
N ILE A 534 -19.98 16.11 -15.06
CA ILE A 534 -19.14 16.03 -13.85
C ILE A 534 -19.27 14.66 -13.18
N ASP A 535 -20.44 14.03 -13.37
CA ASP A 535 -20.70 12.63 -13.11
C ASP A 535 -19.61 11.77 -13.74
N GLY A 536 -19.60 11.56 -15.06
CA GLY A 536 -18.61 10.72 -15.77
C GLY A 536 -17.17 10.86 -15.28
N LEU A 537 -16.73 12.10 -15.09
CA LEU A 537 -15.35 12.46 -14.76
C LEU A 537 -14.80 11.90 -13.44
N VAL A 538 -15.57 11.83 -12.34
CA VAL A 538 -14.94 11.65 -11.00
C VAL A 538 -14.64 10.18 -10.63
N PHE A 539 -15.33 9.20 -11.19
CA PHE A 539 -15.04 7.76 -11.04
C PHE A 539 -13.99 7.33 -12.06
N ILE A 540 -13.81 8.09 -13.16
CA ILE A 540 -12.55 8.05 -13.90
C ILE A 540 -11.43 8.52 -12.99
N LYS A 541 -11.59 9.63 -12.24
CA LYS A 541 -10.60 10.03 -11.22
C LYS A 541 -10.47 9.00 -10.09
N MET A 542 -11.53 8.29 -9.68
CA MET A 542 -11.48 7.20 -8.68
C MET A 542 -10.74 5.98 -9.21
N ILE A 543 -10.96 5.58 -10.46
CA ILE A 543 -10.26 4.49 -11.11
C ILE A 543 -8.81 4.88 -11.39
N VAL A 544 -8.53 6.09 -11.87
CA VAL A 544 -7.17 6.62 -12.02
C VAL A 544 -6.47 6.74 -10.65
N PHE A 545 -7.19 7.04 -9.58
CA PHE A 545 -6.68 6.98 -8.19
C PHE A 545 -6.38 5.55 -7.76
N SER A 546 -7.26 4.58 -8.01
CA SER A 546 -7.00 3.15 -7.80
C SER A 546 -5.84 2.65 -8.65
N ILE A 547 -5.71 3.03 -9.93
CA ILE A 547 -4.58 2.70 -10.80
C ILE A 547 -3.31 3.32 -10.23
N ARG A 548 -3.31 4.59 -9.82
CA ARG A 548 -2.13 5.23 -9.22
C ARG A 548 -1.69 4.53 -7.93
N ILE A 549 -2.62 4.30 -7.00
CA ILE A 549 -2.32 3.61 -5.73
C ILE A 549 -1.92 2.16 -5.96
N PHE A 550 -2.67 1.38 -6.74
CA PHE A 550 -2.34 -0.02 -6.98
C PHE A 550 -1.19 -0.21 -7.96
N SER A 551 -0.81 0.76 -8.79
CA SER A 551 0.44 0.69 -9.57
C SER A 551 1.64 0.95 -8.67
N ILE A 552 1.57 1.97 -7.79
CA ILE A 552 2.61 2.21 -6.78
C ILE A 552 2.71 1.00 -5.84
N ALA A 553 1.58 0.50 -5.31
CA ALA A 553 1.55 -0.67 -4.45
C ALA A 553 1.91 -1.97 -5.19
N SER A 554 1.60 -2.11 -6.48
CA SER A 554 2.05 -3.27 -7.28
C SER A 554 3.55 -3.20 -7.54
N VAL A 555 4.12 -2.04 -7.85
CA VAL A 555 5.58 -1.89 -7.97
C VAL A 555 6.24 -2.18 -6.62
N LEU A 556 5.77 -1.59 -5.52
CA LEU A 556 6.30 -1.88 -4.18
C LEU A 556 6.13 -3.37 -3.81
N CYS A 557 4.98 -3.99 -4.07
CA CYS A 557 4.76 -5.39 -3.70
C CYS A 557 5.34 -6.41 -4.70
N ILE A 558 5.71 -6.03 -5.93
CA ILE A 558 6.35 -6.92 -6.92
C ILE A 558 7.88 -6.73 -6.98
N PHE A 559 8.40 -5.59 -6.52
CA PHE A 559 9.86 -5.34 -6.42
C PHE A 559 10.40 -5.27 -4.99
N ILE A 560 9.53 -5.20 -3.96
CA ILE A 560 9.92 -5.40 -2.55
C ILE A 560 9.28 -6.69 -2.01
N VAL A 561 7.95 -6.81 -1.94
CA VAL A 561 7.33 -7.96 -1.22
C VAL A 561 7.51 -9.30 -1.96
N LEU A 562 7.37 -9.34 -3.30
CA LEU A 562 7.55 -10.57 -4.07
C LEU A 562 9.03 -11.04 -4.08
N PRO A 563 10.07 -10.18 -4.19
CA PRO A 563 11.46 -10.58 -4.00
C PRO A 563 11.82 -10.86 -2.54
N VAL A 564 11.19 -10.20 -1.55
CA VAL A 564 11.30 -10.63 -0.14
C VAL A 564 10.70 -12.04 0.08
N ASN A 565 9.74 -12.47 -0.76
CA ASN A 565 9.26 -13.86 -0.82
C ASN A 565 10.08 -14.79 -1.76
N LEU A 566 10.93 -14.26 -2.66
CA LEU A 566 11.66 -15.01 -3.71
C LEU A 566 13.18 -14.75 -3.72
N PHE A 567 13.73 -14.23 -2.62
CA PHE A 567 15.08 -13.66 -2.44
C PHE A 567 15.37 -12.35 -3.22
N GLY A 568 15.95 -11.35 -2.51
CA GLY A 568 16.72 -10.25 -3.12
C GLY A 568 16.11 -8.84 -3.05
N GLN A 569 16.97 -7.82 -3.18
CA GLN A 569 16.65 -6.37 -3.13
C GLN A 569 16.64 -5.71 -4.53
N ALA A 570 16.18 -4.45 -4.58
CA ALA A 570 16.10 -3.59 -5.77
C ALA A 570 17.42 -2.80 -6.01
N ILE A 571 17.56 -1.58 -6.58
CA ILE A 571 16.69 -0.45 -7.00
C ILE A 571 17.26 0.12 -8.34
N GLN A 572 17.07 1.33 -8.91
CA GLN A 572 16.51 2.68 -8.67
C GLN A 572 16.24 3.30 -10.10
N GLU A 573 15.70 4.48 -10.46
CA GLU A 573 15.14 5.77 -9.94
C GLU A 573 14.27 6.36 -11.13
N ARG A 574 13.66 7.57 -11.31
CA ARG A 574 13.61 8.95 -10.77
C ARG A 574 12.21 9.60 -10.91
N ASP A 575 11.96 10.60 -10.04
CA ASP A 575 11.52 12.01 -10.27
C ASP A 575 10.88 12.42 -11.63
N ALA A 576 10.01 13.46 -11.75
CA ALA A 576 9.67 14.58 -10.84
C ALA A 576 8.27 15.23 -11.15
N GLU A 577 7.75 16.03 -10.19
CA GLU A 577 7.15 17.41 -10.30
C GLU A 577 6.05 17.79 -11.36
N ALA A 578 5.19 18.82 -11.21
CA ALA A 578 4.76 19.70 -10.08
C ALA A 578 3.47 20.54 -10.41
N GLN A 579 3.05 21.39 -9.46
CA GLN A 579 2.18 22.60 -9.56
C GLN A 579 0.63 22.46 -9.65
N MET A 580 -0.11 23.59 -9.60
CA MET A 580 -1.49 23.76 -9.08
C MET A 580 -2.46 24.52 -10.04
N ASP A 581 -3.80 24.39 -9.86
CA ASP A 581 -4.76 25.49 -9.52
C ASP A 581 -6.26 25.05 -9.46
N MET A 582 -7.25 25.98 -9.61
CA MET A 582 -8.54 26.01 -8.88
C MET A 582 -9.83 26.25 -9.75
N PHE A 583 -11.03 26.15 -9.14
CA PHE A 583 -12.42 26.39 -9.65
C PHE A 583 -13.05 25.25 -10.51
N THR A 584 -14.39 25.11 -10.70
CA THR A 584 -15.56 25.99 -10.41
C THR A 584 -16.86 25.18 -10.08
N ILE A 585 -17.60 25.57 -9.03
CA ILE A 585 -19.06 25.83 -8.91
C ILE A 585 -20.14 24.98 -9.66
N ARG A 586 -21.28 24.65 -8.98
CA ARG A 586 -22.58 24.24 -9.60
C ARG A 586 -23.85 24.74 -8.88
N ASN A 587 -24.88 25.11 -9.67
CA ASN A 587 -26.17 25.71 -9.24
C ASN A 587 -27.26 24.72 -8.78
N VAL A 588 -28.14 25.18 -7.87
CA VAL A 588 -29.55 24.74 -7.63
C VAL A 588 -30.28 25.91 -6.93
N GLN A 589 -31.55 26.20 -7.27
CA GLN A 589 -32.36 27.31 -6.71
C GLN A 589 -33.72 26.90 -6.10
N ALA A 590 -33.96 25.60 -5.91
CA ALA A 590 -35.23 25.08 -5.38
C ALA A 590 -35.05 24.33 -4.05
N VAL A 591 -36.08 24.39 -3.21
CA VAL A 591 -36.09 23.87 -1.84
C VAL A 591 -37.36 23.02 -1.62
N LEU A 592 -37.24 21.94 -0.84
CA LEU A 592 -38.34 21.03 -0.52
C LEU A 592 -38.67 21.10 0.97
N VAL A 593 -39.94 21.35 1.30
CA VAL A 593 -40.47 21.41 2.66
C VAL A 593 -41.31 20.17 2.92
N ARG A 594 -41.16 19.54 4.09
CA ARG A 594 -41.93 18.36 4.54
C ARG A 594 -42.32 18.48 6.01
N GLY A 595 -43.41 17.83 6.39
CA GLY A 595 -43.92 17.92 7.77
C GLY A 595 -44.56 19.28 8.05
N ILE A 596 -45.32 19.81 7.09
CA ILE A 596 -46.13 21.01 7.29
C ILE A 596 -47.17 20.69 8.39
N PRO A 597 -47.32 21.52 9.44
CA PRO A 597 -48.32 21.30 10.48
C PRO A 597 -49.74 21.41 9.91
N TRP A 598 -50.66 20.58 10.41
CA TRP A 598 -52.08 20.66 10.03
C TRP A 598 -52.82 21.63 10.96
N CYS A 599 -53.43 22.66 10.37
CA CYS A 599 -54.27 23.64 11.06
C CYS A 599 -55.75 23.36 10.77
N PRO A 600 -56.62 23.18 11.79
CA PRO A 600 -58.05 22.97 11.55
C PRO A 600 -58.69 24.20 10.88
N GLY A 601 -59.01 24.09 9.60
CA GLY A 601 -59.71 25.13 8.81
C GLY A 601 -58.86 25.95 7.84
N GLU A 602 -57.55 25.74 7.76
CA GLU A 602 -56.67 26.34 6.72
C GLU A 602 -56.17 25.24 5.76
N ALA A 603 -55.95 25.55 4.48
CA ALA A 603 -55.29 24.62 3.55
C ALA A 603 -53.77 24.62 3.75
N TYR A 604 -53.06 23.55 3.36
CA TYR A 604 -51.61 23.51 3.55
C TYR A 604 -50.90 24.59 2.72
N SER A 605 -51.45 24.94 1.55
CA SER A 605 -50.98 26.05 0.72
C SER A 605 -51.01 27.39 1.45
N ASP A 606 -52.09 27.70 2.18
CA ASP A 606 -52.21 28.92 2.97
C ASP A 606 -51.19 28.94 4.11
N THR A 607 -51.05 27.81 4.82
CA THR A 607 -50.06 27.65 5.91
C THR A 607 -48.63 27.86 5.41
N VAL A 608 -48.27 27.35 4.22
CA VAL A 608 -46.94 27.58 3.60
C VAL A 608 -46.75 29.04 3.22
N SER A 609 -47.74 29.65 2.54
CA SER A 609 -47.66 31.05 2.11
C SER A 609 -47.47 32.01 3.29
N LYS A 610 -48.28 31.82 4.35
CA LYS A 610 -48.25 32.57 5.60
C LYS A 610 -46.91 32.44 6.35
N HIS A 611 -46.31 31.24 6.35
CA HIS A 611 -45.01 30.99 6.98
C HIS A 611 -43.85 31.67 6.22
N PHE A 612 -43.67 31.39 4.93
CA PHE A 612 -42.54 31.95 4.17
C PHE A 612 -42.69 33.44 3.86
N GLY A 613 -43.92 33.93 3.66
CA GLY A 613 -44.20 35.37 3.53
C GLY A 613 -43.82 36.16 4.79
N SER A 614 -44.04 35.61 5.99
CA SER A 614 -43.72 36.30 7.25
C SER A 614 -42.23 36.29 7.62
N TYR A 615 -41.50 35.20 7.30
CA TYR A 615 -40.11 35.02 7.73
C TYR A 615 -39.05 35.25 6.63
N TYR A 616 -39.45 35.25 5.36
CA TYR A 616 -38.56 35.39 4.20
C TYR A 616 -39.08 36.39 3.15
N GLU A 617 -39.90 37.36 3.57
CA GLU A 617 -40.62 38.36 2.76
C GLU A 617 -39.87 38.87 1.51
N SER A 618 -38.63 39.35 1.69
CA SER A 618 -37.81 39.94 0.61
C SER A 618 -37.26 38.94 -0.40
N SER A 619 -37.38 37.63 -0.14
CA SER A 619 -36.69 36.55 -0.87
C SER A 619 -37.59 35.37 -1.26
N TYR A 620 -38.77 35.23 -0.67
CA TYR A 620 -39.77 34.24 -1.06
C TYR A 620 -40.37 34.60 -2.43
N LEU A 621 -40.56 33.60 -3.29
CA LEU A 621 -41.10 33.79 -4.64
C LEU A 621 -42.49 33.16 -4.79
N ALA A 622 -42.59 31.85 -4.52
CA ALA A 622 -43.80 31.04 -4.68
C ALA A 622 -43.60 29.67 -4.02
N HIS A 623 -44.65 28.85 -3.99
CA HIS A 623 -44.57 27.44 -3.64
C HIS A 623 -45.48 26.58 -4.53
N GLN A 624 -45.21 25.26 -4.57
CA GLN A 624 -45.99 24.25 -5.28
C GLN A 624 -46.28 23.09 -4.33
N MET A 625 -47.55 22.88 -3.98
CA MET A 625 -47.99 21.75 -3.15
C MET A 625 -47.82 20.40 -3.87
N VAL A 626 -47.55 19.34 -3.10
CA VAL A 626 -47.49 17.96 -3.60
C VAL A 626 -48.83 17.27 -3.36
N TYR A 627 -49.35 16.55 -4.35
CA TYR A 627 -50.64 15.86 -4.29
C TYR A 627 -50.47 14.34 -4.20
N ARG A 628 -51.43 13.67 -3.56
CA ARG A 628 -51.41 12.21 -3.43
C ARG A 628 -51.70 11.53 -4.78
N SER A 629 -50.88 10.54 -5.16
CA SER A 629 -51.11 9.70 -6.36
C SER A 629 -52.39 8.88 -6.21
N GLY A 630 -53.50 9.39 -6.73
CA GLY A 630 -54.82 8.73 -6.72
C GLY A 630 -55.12 7.90 -7.97
N THR A 631 -56.34 7.37 -8.06
CA THR A 631 -56.84 6.51 -9.15
C THR A 631 -56.64 7.11 -10.54
N ILE A 632 -56.67 8.44 -10.67
CA ILE A 632 -56.47 9.18 -11.92
C ILE A 632 -55.08 8.90 -12.53
N GLN A 633 -54.01 8.85 -11.72
CA GLN A 633 -52.67 8.58 -12.25
C GLN A 633 -52.53 7.15 -12.77
N ARG A 634 -53.20 6.18 -12.13
CA ARG A 634 -53.26 4.80 -12.60
C ARG A 634 -54.02 4.71 -13.92
N LEU A 635 -55.21 5.33 -13.98
CA LEU A 635 -56.00 5.46 -15.22
C LEU A 635 -55.24 6.17 -16.36
N MET A 636 -54.39 7.17 -16.06
CA MET A 636 -53.55 7.81 -17.08
C MET A 636 -52.45 6.87 -17.61
N MET A 637 -51.76 6.14 -16.74
CA MET A 637 -50.76 5.13 -17.16
C MET A 637 -51.40 3.97 -17.92
N ASP A 638 -52.56 3.50 -17.48
CA ASP A 638 -53.32 2.45 -18.16
C ASP A 638 -53.83 2.94 -19.52
N ALA A 639 -54.29 4.20 -19.63
CA ALA A 639 -54.70 4.81 -20.90
C ALA A 639 -53.53 5.09 -21.86
N GLU A 640 -52.37 5.52 -21.35
CA GLU A 640 -51.14 5.69 -22.14
C GLU A 640 -50.64 4.34 -22.65
N LYS A 641 -50.70 3.28 -21.83
CA LYS A 641 -50.41 1.92 -22.23
C LYS A 641 -51.40 1.42 -23.29
N MET A 642 -52.70 1.58 -23.07
CA MET A 642 -53.75 1.27 -24.04
C MET A 642 -53.55 2.02 -25.37
N TYR A 643 -53.14 3.28 -25.33
CA TYR A 643 -52.84 4.07 -26.53
C TYR A 643 -51.65 3.49 -27.30
N ASN A 644 -50.56 3.14 -26.60
CA ASN A 644 -49.38 2.51 -27.20
C ASN A 644 -49.68 1.10 -27.77
N ASP A 645 -50.57 0.35 -27.13
CA ASP A 645 -51.01 -0.97 -27.61
C ASP A 645 -51.92 -0.81 -28.85
N LEU A 646 -52.92 0.10 -28.81
CA LEU A 646 -53.80 0.43 -29.94
C LEU A 646 -53.04 0.98 -31.15
N ALA A 647 -52.08 1.90 -30.93
CA ALA A 647 -51.23 2.45 -31.98
C ALA A 647 -50.38 1.37 -32.67
N SER A 648 -50.00 0.31 -31.94
CA SER A 648 -49.32 -0.84 -32.53
C SER A 648 -50.27 -1.80 -33.26
N GLY A 649 -51.53 -1.92 -32.81
CA GLY A 649 -52.57 -2.71 -33.47
C GLY A 649 -53.09 -2.09 -34.78
N GLN A 650 -52.96 -0.78 -34.98
CA GLN A 650 -53.37 -0.11 -36.23
C GLN A 650 -52.39 -0.27 -37.39
N GLN A 651 -51.16 -0.78 -37.17
CA GLN A 651 -50.16 -0.96 -38.24
C GLN A 651 -50.17 -2.35 -38.89
N THR A 652 -51.00 -3.29 -38.40
CA THR A 652 -51.04 -4.69 -38.88
C THR A 652 -52.30 -5.04 -39.69
N SER A 653 -53.05 -4.02 -40.15
CA SER A 653 -54.31 -4.17 -40.90
C SER A 653 -54.17 -4.08 -42.42
N THR A 654 -52.95 -4.17 -42.96
CA THR A 654 -52.67 -4.38 -44.39
C THR A 654 -51.73 -5.58 -44.56
N ASP A 655 -52.07 -6.44 -45.52
CA ASP A 655 -51.30 -7.58 -46.05
C ASP A 655 -51.06 -8.81 -45.15
N GLY A 656 -51.99 -9.77 -45.26
CA GLY A 656 -51.62 -11.05 -45.87
C GLY A 656 -51.16 -12.23 -44.99
N THR A 657 -52.12 -12.93 -44.38
CA THR A 657 -52.12 -14.40 -44.15
C THR A 657 -50.79 -15.10 -43.82
N GLY A 658 -50.55 -15.38 -42.54
CA GLY A 658 -49.51 -16.31 -42.07
C GLY A 658 -50.02 -17.22 -40.94
N THR A 659 -49.74 -18.52 -41.01
CA THR A 659 -50.19 -19.54 -40.04
C THR A 659 -49.53 -19.38 -38.68
N GLY A 660 -50.31 -19.43 -37.59
CA GLY A 660 -49.78 -19.55 -36.23
C GLY A 660 -49.69 -21.00 -35.77
N GLU A 661 -48.58 -21.36 -35.12
CA GLU A 661 -48.45 -22.62 -34.36
C GLU A 661 -48.97 -22.42 -32.93
N GLY A 662 -49.59 -23.45 -32.36
CA GLY A 662 -50.16 -23.42 -31.01
C GLY A 662 -49.56 -24.50 -30.11
N CYS A 663 -49.75 -24.35 -28.80
CA CYS A 663 -49.52 -25.40 -27.82
C CYS A 663 -50.88 -25.88 -27.31
N ASP A 664 -51.26 -27.12 -27.64
CA ASP A 664 -52.54 -27.69 -27.21
C ASP A 664 -52.52 -28.08 -25.72
N THR A 665 -53.25 -27.32 -24.90
CA THR A 665 -53.98 -27.87 -23.76
C THR A 665 -55.06 -26.88 -23.28
N CYS A 666 -56.31 -27.33 -23.27
CA CYS A 666 -57.49 -26.69 -22.66
C CYS A 666 -58.02 -25.35 -23.25
N GLY A 667 -58.99 -25.44 -24.17
CA GLY A 667 -60.07 -24.44 -24.27
C GLY A 667 -60.33 -23.81 -25.65
N ASP A 668 -61.61 -23.59 -25.97
CA ASP A 668 -62.09 -23.11 -27.28
C ASP A 668 -61.56 -21.74 -27.73
N ARG A 669 -61.47 -21.57 -29.06
CA ARG A 669 -61.10 -20.31 -29.72
C ARG A 669 -62.18 -19.23 -29.54
N VAL A 670 -61.96 -18.29 -28.63
CA VAL A 670 -62.77 -17.07 -28.48
C VAL A 670 -62.08 -15.88 -29.15
N ASN A 671 -62.78 -15.16 -30.03
CA ASN A 671 -62.26 -13.95 -30.67
C ASN A 671 -62.02 -12.83 -29.64
N SER A 672 -60.75 -12.51 -29.38
CA SER A 672 -60.28 -11.57 -28.35
C SER A 672 -61.00 -10.20 -28.35
N VAL A 673 -61.29 -9.65 -29.54
CA VAL A 673 -61.99 -8.37 -29.72
C VAL A 673 -63.38 -8.34 -29.04
N LYS A 674 -64.04 -9.49 -28.88
CA LYS A 674 -65.35 -9.59 -28.20
C LYS A 674 -65.25 -9.72 -26.68
N MET A 675 -64.14 -10.18 -26.11
CA MET A 675 -63.96 -10.16 -24.64
C MET A 675 -63.66 -8.74 -24.16
N ILE A 676 -62.75 -8.02 -24.82
CA ILE A 676 -62.37 -6.66 -24.43
C ILE A 676 -63.59 -5.73 -24.39
N THR A 677 -64.50 -5.83 -25.36
CA THR A 677 -65.76 -5.06 -25.35
C THR A 677 -66.74 -5.52 -24.26
N ALA A 678 -66.87 -6.83 -24.01
CA ALA A 678 -67.73 -7.35 -22.95
C ALA A 678 -67.26 -6.95 -21.53
N GLU A 679 -65.96 -7.01 -21.26
CA GLU A 679 -65.39 -6.60 -19.96
C GLU A 679 -65.62 -5.10 -19.71
N THR A 680 -65.42 -4.25 -20.72
CA THR A 680 -65.68 -2.80 -20.58
C THR A 680 -67.14 -2.48 -20.26
N GLU A 681 -68.12 -3.22 -20.78
CA GLU A 681 -69.53 -3.03 -20.37
C GLU A 681 -69.81 -3.52 -18.95
N ILE A 682 -69.21 -4.64 -18.53
CA ILE A 682 -69.50 -5.27 -17.24
C ILE A 682 -69.02 -4.40 -16.07
N ASP A 683 -67.80 -3.88 -16.12
CA ASP A 683 -67.25 -3.08 -15.02
C ASP A 683 -67.78 -1.63 -15.01
N VAL A 684 -68.07 -1.04 -16.17
CA VAL A 684 -68.77 0.26 -16.24
C VAL A 684 -70.20 0.18 -15.67
N LYS A 685 -70.87 -0.98 -15.80
CA LYS A 685 -72.19 -1.22 -15.18
C LYS A 685 -72.12 -1.50 -13.68
N LYS A 686 -71.08 -2.19 -13.17
CA LYS A 686 -70.90 -2.46 -11.72
C LYS A 686 -70.77 -1.19 -10.87
N HIS A 687 -70.10 -0.14 -11.37
CA HIS A 687 -69.79 1.05 -10.56
C HIS A 687 -70.90 2.12 -10.47
N LYS A 688 -72.12 1.86 -10.99
CA LYS A 688 -73.20 2.88 -11.04
C LYS A 688 -74.34 2.75 -10.01
N THR A 689 -74.32 1.77 -9.10
CA THR A 689 -75.37 1.60 -8.07
C THR A 689 -74.91 2.00 -6.66
N PRO A 690 -75.46 3.07 -6.05
CA PRO A 690 -75.14 3.47 -4.69
C PRO A 690 -75.88 2.63 -3.66
N LYS A 691 -75.21 2.22 -2.57
CA LYS A 691 -75.85 1.64 -1.38
C LYS A 691 -75.91 2.67 -0.24
N LYS A 692 -77.10 2.82 0.34
CA LYS A 692 -77.35 3.44 1.66
C LYS A 692 -76.91 2.45 2.76
N SER A 693 -76.71 2.84 4.02
CA SER A 693 -76.90 4.14 4.70
C SER A 693 -75.61 4.47 5.52
N ASP A 694 -75.51 5.35 6.54
CA ASP A 694 -76.49 6.09 7.35
C ASP A 694 -75.90 7.42 7.90
N GLY A 695 -76.50 7.99 8.96
CA GLY A 695 -76.01 9.19 9.65
C GLY A 695 -74.70 9.00 10.43
N LYS A 696 -74.07 10.09 10.92
CA LYS A 696 -74.63 11.43 11.14
C LYS A 696 -73.54 12.52 11.14
N ASP A 697 -73.92 13.74 10.76
CA ASP A 697 -73.25 15.05 10.98
C ASP A 697 -71.76 15.19 10.51
N GLY A 698 -71.33 16.19 9.74
CA GLY A 698 -71.99 17.36 9.13
C GLY A 698 -71.22 17.86 7.89
N LYS A 699 -71.62 18.99 7.28
CA LYS A 699 -71.04 19.50 6.03
C LYS A 699 -69.66 20.16 6.22
N ASP A 700 -68.75 19.99 5.25
CA ASP A 700 -68.40 21.03 4.26
C ASP A 700 -67.39 20.51 3.20
N GLY A 701 -67.12 21.31 2.16
CA GLY A 701 -65.84 21.26 1.43
C GLY A 701 -65.52 20.11 0.47
N LYS A 702 -66.48 19.53 -0.27
CA LYS A 702 -66.15 18.63 -1.39
C LYS A 702 -65.62 19.38 -2.62
N ASP A 703 -64.30 19.62 -2.64
CA ASP A 703 -63.46 19.59 -3.86
C ASP A 703 -61.94 19.63 -3.59
N GLY A 704 -61.51 19.44 -2.33
CA GLY A 704 -60.09 19.30 -1.99
C GLY A 704 -59.47 18.05 -2.60
N LYS A 705 -58.58 18.22 -3.59
CA LYS A 705 -57.57 17.21 -3.96
C LYS A 705 -56.76 16.90 -2.70
N GLU A 706 -56.46 15.64 -2.40
CA GLU A 706 -55.68 15.28 -1.20
C GLU A 706 -54.26 15.85 -1.26
N GLU A 707 -54.08 17.02 -0.64
CA GLU A 707 -52.80 17.68 -0.41
C GLU A 707 -51.96 16.86 0.57
N CYS A 708 -50.70 16.62 0.21
CA CYS A 708 -49.73 16.04 1.12
C CYS A 708 -49.07 17.16 1.94
N ALA A 709 -48.62 16.84 3.16
CA ALA A 709 -47.88 17.77 4.03
C ALA A 709 -46.43 18.00 3.57
N ALA A 710 -46.25 18.27 2.27
CA ALA A 710 -45.01 18.53 1.57
C ALA A 710 -45.23 19.51 0.41
N ALA A 711 -44.28 20.42 0.19
CA ALA A 711 -44.33 21.45 -0.85
C ALA A 711 -42.92 21.79 -1.36
N PHE A 712 -42.80 22.14 -2.64
CA PHE A 712 -41.60 22.81 -3.15
C PHE A 712 -41.74 24.33 -2.92
N VAL A 713 -40.69 24.98 -2.44
CA VAL A 713 -40.65 26.42 -2.19
C VAL A 713 -39.51 27.04 -2.99
N PHE A 714 -39.81 28.17 -3.63
CA PHE A 714 -38.89 28.89 -4.51
C PHE A 714 -38.47 30.21 -3.87
N PHE A 715 -37.20 30.55 -4.05
CA PHE A 715 -36.61 31.79 -3.53
C PHE A 715 -35.94 32.57 -4.66
N ARG A 716 -35.92 33.90 -4.55
CA ARG A 716 -35.32 34.83 -5.52
C ARG A 716 -33.80 34.70 -5.63
N THR A 717 -33.12 34.21 -4.58
CA THR A 717 -31.65 34.10 -4.51
C THR A 717 -31.22 32.69 -4.09
N ARG A 718 -30.03 32.26 -4.56
CA ARG A 718 -29.38 31.01 -4.10
C ARG A 718 -29.04 31.09 -2.62
N TYR A 719 -28.70 32.29 -2.15
CA TYR A 719 -28.42 32.54 -0.73
C TYR A 719 -29.63 32.23 0.18
N ALA A 720 -30.81 32.80 -0.10
CA ALA A 720 -31.99 32.58 0.75
C ALA A 720 -32.43 31.11 0.78
N ALA A 721 -32.39 30.42 -0.37
CA ALA A 721 -32.63 28.99 -0.46
C ALA A 721 -31.66 28.18 0.42
N MET A 722 -30.38 28.56 0.46
CA MET A 722 -29.40 27.91 1.34
C MET A 722 -29.73 28.15 2.81
N VAL A 723 -30.01 29.39 3.21
CA VAL A 723 -30.33 29.75 4.60
C VAL A 723 -31.53 28.94 5.11
N ALA A 724 -32.64 28.92 4.38
CA ALA A 724 -33.84 28.17 4.75
C ALA A 724 -33.58 26.65 4.90
N SER A 725 -32.73 26.07 4.04
CA SER A 725 -32.36 24.64 4.09
C SER A 725 -31.39 24.25 5.22
N LYS A 726 -30.85 25.23 5.96
CA LYS A 726 -29.84 25.02 7.02
C LYS A 726 -30.26 25.55 8.39
N THR A 727 -31.30 26.39 8.46
CA THR A 727 -31.92 26.82 9.72
C THR A 727 -33.05 25.88 10.15
N ILE A 728 -33.20 25.72 11.47
CA ILE A 728 -34.31 24.96 12.07
C ILE A 728 -35.50 25.93 12.20
N GLN A 729 -36.61 25.67 11.50
CA GLN A 729 -37.77 26.58 11.47
C GLN A 729 -38.73 26.43 12.67
N SER A 730 -38.59 25.37 13.47
CA SER A 730 -39.56 24.98 14.51
C SER A 730 -38.86 24.30 15.69
N TYR A 731 -39.42 24.46 16.90
CA TYR A 731 -38.94 23.76 18.09
C TYR A 731 -39.17 22.24 18.04
N ASP A 732 -40.20 21.76 17.35
CA ASP A 732 -40.35 20.33 16.99
C ASP A 732 -39.55 20.05 15.70
N PRO A 733 -38.45 19.26 15.75
CA PRO A 733 -37.64 18.93 14.57
C PRO A 733 -38.31 17.94 13.60
N MET A 734 -39.55 17.51 13.87
CA MET A 734 -40.38 16.72 12.96
C MET A 734 -41.35 17.60 12.13
N LEU A 735 -41.39 18.91 12.38
CA LEU A 735 -42.20 19.90 11.65
C LEU A 735 -41.31 20.85 10.85
N TRP A 736 -41.80 21.34 9.71
CA TRP A 736 -41.08 22.26 8.83
C TRP A 736 -39.65 21.77 8.49
N VAL A 737 -39.52 20.50 8.12
CA VAL A 737 -38.25 19.90 7.69
C VAL A 737 -37.94 20.39 6.28
N ILE A 738 -36.88 21.19 6.14
CA ILE A 738 -36.47 21.78 4.87
C ILE A 738 -35.20 21.09 4.33
N ASP A 739 -35.33 20.44 3.17
CA ASP A 739 -34.24 19.85 2.38
C ASP A 739 -34.02 20.67 1.09
N PHE A 740 -32.86 20.54 0.43
CA PHE A 740 -32.75 21.00 -0.96
C PHE A 740 -33.63 20.16 -1.88
N ALA A 741 -34.30 20.79 -2.85
CA ALA A 741 -35.08 20.05 -3.84
C ALA A 741 -34.14 19.25 -4.78
N PRO A 742 -34.41 17.96 -5.05
CA PRO A 742 -33.79 17.24 -6.16
C PRO A 742 -34.14 17.91 -7.50
N GLU A 743 -33.37 17.63 -8.56
CA GLU A 743 -33.79 18.00 -9.92
C GLU A 743 -35.13 17.34 -10.27
N PRO A 744 -36.04 17.96 -11.05
CA PRO A 744 -37.39 17.44 -11.27
C PRO A 744 -37.45 15.98 -11.76
N HIS A 745 -36.53 15.61 -12.65
CA HIS A 745 -36.41 14.26 -13.22
C HIS A 745 -35.86 13.22 -12.22
N ASP A 746 -35.23 13.68 -11.14
CA ASP A 746 -34.69 12.88 -10.03
C ASP A 746 -35.69 12.72 -8.88
N VAL A 747 -36.82 13.44 -8.87
CA VAL A 747 -37.87 13.30 -7.84
C VAL A 747 -38.53 11.91 -7.90
N TYR A 748 -38.77 11.32 -6.73
CA TYR A 748 -39.52 10.08 -6.55
C TYR A 748 -40.84 10.36 -5.83
N TRP A 749 -41.83 10.82 -6.62
CA TRP A 749 -43.10 11.39 -6.16
C TRP A 749 -43.88 10.53 -5.15
N GLU A 750 -43.88 9.21 -5.29
CA GLU A 750 -44.59 8.29 -4.39
C GLU A 750 -44.14 8.41 -2.92
N ASN A 751 -42.88 8.74 -2.68
CA ASN A 751 -42.31 8.84 -1.32
C ASN A 751 -42.47 10.22 -0.67
N LEU A 752 -42.88 11.26 -1.42
CA LEU A 752 -43.10 12.61 -0.87
C LEU A 752 -44.29 12.68 0.08
N CYS A 753 -45.35 11.92 -0.19
CA CYS A 753 -46.58 11.86 0.61
C CYS A 753 -46.50 10.93 1.83
N LEU A 754 -45.31 10.46 2.22
CA LEU A 754 -45.12 9.63 3.40
C LEU A 754 -45.06 10.49 4.68
N PRO A 755 -45.87 10.19 5.72
CA PRO A 755 -45.79 10.89 6.99
C PRO A 755 -44.37 10.78 7.58
N TYR A 756 -43.75 11.91 7.91
CA TYR A 756 -42.35 11.96 8.34
C TYR A 756 -42.06 11.05 9.56
N ARG A 757 -43.01 10.98 10.49
CA ARG A 757 -43.00 10.08 11.67
C ARG A 757 -42.94 8.58 11.33
N MET A 758 -43.28 8.15 10.11
CA MET A 758 -43.21 6.75 9.67
C MET A 758 -41.82 6.36 9.12
N LEU A 759 -40.99 7.34 8.72
CA LEU A 759 -39.75 7.09 8.00
C LEU A 759 -38.71 6.33 8.82
N TRP A 760 -38.63 6.56 10.14
CA TRP A 760 -37.68 5.83 11.00
C TRP A 760 -38.06 4.35 11.14
N ILE A 761 -39.34 4.03 11.29
CA ILE A 761 -39.86 2.65 11.35
C ILE A 761 -39.53 1.90 10.06
N ARG A 762 -39.75 2.54 8.90
CA ARG A 762 -39.42 1.97 7.58
C ARG A 762 -37.92 1.68 7.45
N LYS A 763 -37.05 2.62 7.82
CA LYS A 763 -35.59 2.44 7.81
C LYS A 763 -35.14 1.29 8.72
N THR A 764 -35.67 1.19 9.93
CA THR A 764 -35.37 0.08 10.86
C THR A 764 -35.83 -1.27 10.30
N SER A 765 -37.03 -1.34 9.72
CA SER A 765 -37.56 -2.56 9.09
C SER A 765 -36.70 -3.01 7.91
N VAL A 766 -36.30 -2.08 7.03
CA VAL A 766 -35.40 -2.36 5.89
C VAL A 766 -34.01 -2.81 6.35
N PHE A 767 -33.47 -2.22 7.42
CA PHE A 767 -32.20 -2.64 8.01
C PHE A 767 -32.25 -4.09 8.51
N ILE A 768 -33.32 -4.48 9.22
CA ILE A 768 -33.54 -5.86 9.67
C ILE A 768 -33.69 -6.82 8.47
N GLY A 769 -34.46 -6.43 7.45
CA GLY A 769 -34.61 -7.23 6.21
C GLY A 769 -33.28 -7.44 5.47
N THR A 770 -32.41 -6.43 5.47
CA THR A 770 -31.05 -6.50 4.88
C THR A 770 -30.15 -7.49 5.64
N ILE A 771 -30.27 -7.56 6.97
CA ILE A 771 -29.56 -8.54 7.80
C ILE A 771 -30.08 -9.95 7.55
N ILE A 772 -31.40 -10.16 7.53
CA ILE A 772 -32.01 -11.49 7.28
C ILE A 772 -31.59 -12.02 5.91
N PHE A 773 -31.62 -11.18 4.87
CA PHE A 773 -31.14 -11.55 3.53
C PHE A 773 -29.65 -11.89 3.50
N SER A 774 -28.82 -11.18 4.27
CA SER A 774 -27.39 -11.51 4.42
C SER A 774 -27.19 -12.89 5.05
N VAL A 775 -27.87 -13.18 6.16
CA VAL A 775 -27.79 -14.49 6.84
C VAL A 775 -28.26 -15.64 5.94
N TRP A 776 -29.26 -15.40 5.08
CA TRP A 776 -29.70 -16.39 4.09
C TRP A 776 -28.67 -16.64 2.98
N PHE A 777 -27.95 -15.61 2.53
CA PHE A 777 -26.93 -15.71 1.47
C PHE A 777 -25.64 -16.46 1.90
N LEU A 778 -25.51 -16.79 3.19
CA LEU A 778 -24.44 -17.65 3.68
C LEU A 778 -24.50 -19.06 3.05
N LEU A 779 -25.69 -19.59 2.72
CA LEU A 779 -25.87 -20.93 2.16
C LEU A 779 -25.30 -21.09 0.72
N PRO A 780 -25.56 -20.18 -0.24
CA PRO A 780 -24.81 -20.15 -1.50
C PRO A 780 -23.29 -20.04 -1.31
N THR A 781 -22.85 -19.34 -0.26
CA THR A 781 -21.43 -19.07 -0.02
C THR A 781 -20.69 -20.27 0.59
N THR A 782 -21.33 -21.06 1.47
CA THR A 782 -20.75 -22.34 1.94
C THR A 782 -20.64 -23.37 0.82
N LEU A 783 -21.62 -23.43 -0.08
CA LEU A 783 -21.57 -24.30 -1.26
C LEU A 783 -20.37 -23.98 -2.16
N VAL A 784 -20.14 -22.69 -2.45
CA VAL A 784 -18.97 -22.22 -3.21
C VAL A 784 -17.66 -22.63 -2.54
N GLN A 785 -17.53 -22.46 -1.22
CA GLN A 785 -16.32 -22.82 -0.47
C GLN A 785 -16.10 -24.35 -0.39
N GLY A 786 -17.17 -25.15 -0.39
CA GLY A 786 -17.06 -26.60 -0.54
C GLY A 786 -16.43 -27.02 -1.88
N LEU A 787 -16.75 -26.31 -2.97
CA LEU A 787 -16.17 -26.58 -4.30
C LEU A 787 -14.69 -26.16 -4.42
N VAL A 788 -14.19 -25.27 -3.55
CA VAL A 788 -12.76 -24.90 -3.51
C VAL A 788 -11.93 -26.02 -2.87
N ASN A 789 -12.43 -26.64 -1.80
CA ASN A 789 -11.72 -27.68 -1.03
C ASN A 789 -12.27 -29.09 -1.34
N LEU A 790 -12.18 -29.54 -2.60
CA LEU A 790 -12.80 -30.79 -3.07
C LEU A 790 -12.45 -32.02 -2.23
N ASP A 791 -11.19 -32.21 -1.85
CA ASP A 791 -10.76 -33.39 -1.08
C ASP A 791 -11.45 -33.45 0.31
N GLN A 792 -11.64 -32.30 0.96
CA GLN A 792 -12.36 -32.18 2.23
C GLN A 792 -13.87 -32.43 2.06
N LEU A 793 -14.41 -32.06 0.89
CA LEU A 793 -15.81 -32.30 0.52
C LEU A 793 -16.08 -33.80 0.25
N GLU A 794 -15.15 -34.53 -0.38
CA GLU A 794 -15.24 -35.98 -0.61
C GLU A 794 -15.16 -36.81 0.69
N ASP A 795 -14.38 -36.36 1.68
CA ASP A 795 -14.35 -36.97 3.01
C ASP A 795 -15.60 -36.64 3.85
N THR A 796 -16.20 -35.45 3.68
CA THR A 796 -17.45 -35.07 4.35
C THR A 796 -18.68 -35.76 3.72
N PHE A 797 -18.66 -35.98 2.40
CA PHE A 797 -19.77 -36.56 1.63
C PHE A 797 -19.29 -37.75 0.78
N PRO A 798 -19.31 -38.99 1.32
CA PRO A 798 -18.72 -40.16 0.67
C PRO A 798 -19.26 -40.53 -0.73
N PHE A 799 -20.40 -39.96 -1.14
CA PHE A 799 -20.97 -40.14 -2.48
C PHE A 799 -20.30 -39.29 -3.58
N LEU A 800 -19.43 -38.34 -3.20
CA LEU A 800 -18.67 -37.49 -4.12
C LEU A 800 -17.29 -38.05 -4.48
N ARG A 801 -16.90 -39.20 -3.89
CA ARG A 801 -15.54 -39.74 -4.00
C ARG A 801 -15.12 -40.02 -5.44
N GLY A 802 -13.94 -39.51 -5.82
CA GLY A 802 -13.34 -39.67 -7.15
C GLY A 802 -13.60 -38.51 -8.12
N ILE A 803 -14.14 -37.37 -7.67
CA ILE A 803 -14.23 -36.14 -8.48
C ILE A 803 -12.86 -35.47 -8.61
N SER A 804 -12.07 -35.47 -7.53
CA SER A 804 -10.70 -34.95 -7.47
C SER A 804 -9.74 -35.71 -8.42
N GLU A 805 -9.98 -37.01 -8.65
CA GLU A 805 -9.20 -37.81 -9.60
C GLU A 805 -9.54 -37.53 -11.09
N THR A 806 -10.58 -36.75 -11.38
CA THR A 806 -10.98 -36.48 -12.78
C THR A 806 -10.04 -35.50 -13.48
N LYS A 807 -9.87 -35.68 -14.80
CA LYS A 807 -9.14 -34.74 -15.68
C LYS A 807 -9.68 -33.28 -15.63
N TYR A 808 -10.87 -33.07 -15.08
CA TYR A 808 -11.51 -31.76 -14.97
C TYR A 808 -11.45 -31.14 -13.58
N ALA A 809 -10.83 -31.79 -12.58
CA ALA A 809 -10.76 -31.30 -11.19
C ALA A 809 -10.26 -29.84 -11.09
N ASN A 810 -9.23 -29.47 -11.88
CA ASN A 810 -8.68 -28.10 -11.96
C ASN A 810 -9.70 -27.04 -12.43
N ILE A 811 -10.75 -27.41 -13.17
CA ILE A 811 -11.84 -26.52 -13.58
C ILE A 811 -12.86 -26.40 -12.44
N VAL A 812 -13.19 -27.53 -11.81
CA VAL A 812 -14.17 -27.64 -10.72
C VAL A 812 -13.71 -26.89 -9.46
N SER A 813 -12.41 -26.89 -9.15
CA SER A 813 -11.83 -26.11 -8.05
C SER A 813 -11.37 -24.70 -8.47
N GLY A 814 -10.88 -24.51 -9.71
CA GLY A 814 -10.24 -23.25 -10.14
C GLY A 814 -11.15 -22.19 -10.76
N TYR A 815 -12.25 -22.57 -11.41
CA TYR A 815 -13.11 -21.62 -12.16
C TYR A 815 -14.59 -21.74 -11.82
N LEU A 816 -15.10 -22.96 -11.58
CA LEU A 816 -16.50 -23.15 -11.23
C LEU A 816 -16.94 -22.40 -9.95
N PRO A 817 -16.15 -22.30 -8.86
CA PRO A 817 -16.60 -21.64 -7.63
C PRO A 817 -16.80 -20.12 -7.81
N SER A 818 -15.89 -19.45 -8.55
CA SER A 818 -16.00 -18.02 -8.84
C SER A 818 -17.18 -17.71 -9.78
N LEU A 819 -17.46 -18.59 -10.75
CA LEU A 819 -18.62 -18.47 -11.64
C LEU A 819 -19.94 -18.64 -10.88
N VAL A 820 -20.06 -19.70 -10.06
CA VAL A 820 -21.25 -19.96 -9.24
C VAL A 820 -21.53 -18.80 -8.28
N LEU A 821 -20.51 -18.28 -7.59
CA LEU A 821 -20.69 -17.11 -6.73
C LEU A 821 -21.12 -15.87 -7.53
N THR A 822 -20.54 -15.64 -8.71
CA THR A 822 -20.93 -14.52 -9.59
C THR A 822 -22.42 -14.58 -9.94
N CYS A 823 -22.93 -15.76 -10.31
CA CYS A 823 -24.34 -15.96 -10.62
C CYS A 823 -25.28 -15.61 -9.45
N PHE A 824 -24.95 -16.01 -8.22
CA PHE A 824 -25.74 -15.64 -7.04
C PHE A 824 -25.64 -14.14 -6.70
N VAL A 825 -24.46 -13.53 -6.90
CA VAL A 825 -24.23 -12.11 -6.61
C VAL A 825 -25.02 -11.17 -7.53
N LEU A 826 -25.35 -11.57 -8.76
CA LEU A 826 -26.20 -10.78 -9.68
C LEU A 826 -27.60 -10.47 -9.10
N ILE A 827 -28.12 -11.30 -8.20
CA ILE A 827 -29.44 -11.13 -7.56
C ILE A 827 -29.41 -10.01 -6.49
N VAL A 828 -28.23 -9.69 -5.95
CA VAL A 828 -28.09 -8.81 -4.77
C VAL A 828 -28.45 -7.34 -5.07
N PRO A 829 -27.90 -6.65 -6.09
CA PRO A 829 -28.19 -5.23 -6.30
C PRO A 829 -29.68 -4.91 -6.59
N PRO A 830 -30.44 -5.73 -7.35
CA PRO A 830 -31.89 -5.57 -7.48
C PRO A 830 -32.63 -5.63 -6.15
N ILE A 831 -32.29 -6.57 -5.26
CA ILE A 831 -32.90 -6.68 -3.92
C ILE A 831 -32.53 -5.49 -3.05
N MET A 832 -31.27 -5.02 -3.10
CA MET A 832 -30.86 -3.82 -2.35
C MET A 832 -31.53 -2.54 -2.89
N LEU A 833 -31.85 -2.47 -4.18
CA LEU A 833 -32.61 -1.37 -4.78
C LEU A 833 -34.11 -1.42 -4.41
N MET A 834 -34.69 -2.62 -4.27
CA MET A 834 -36.05 -2.83 -3.73
C MET A 834 -36.11 -2.46 -2.24
N PHE A 835 -35.11 -2.84 -1.44
CA PHE A 835 -35.00 -2.39 -0.06
C PHE A 835 -34.86 -0.85 0.02
N ALA A 836 -34.14 -0.22 -0.90
CA ALA A 836 -34.01 1.24 -0.95
C ALA A 836 -35.29 2.00 -1.39
N THR A 837 -36.24 1.41 -2.14
CA THR A 837 -37.55 2.09 -2.37
C THR A 837 -38.36 2.18 -1.08
N LEU A 838 -38.39 1.10 -0.30
CA LEU A 838 -39.21 0.94 0.91
C LEU A 838 -38.85 1.92 2.04
N GLU A 839 -37.60 2.41 2.08
CA GLU A 839 -37.11 3.36 3.09
C GLU A 839 -37.76 4.75 3.05
N GLY A 840 -38.45 5.11 1.96
CA GLY A 840 -39.02 6.45 1.79
C GLY A 840 -38.01 7.52 1.35
N THR A 841 -36.98 7.16 0.58
CA THR A 841 -36.05 8.15 -0.02
C THR A 841 -36.76 9.00 -1.08
N VAL A 842 -36.55 10.32 -1.02
CA VAL A 842 -37.27 11.30 -1.86
C VAL A 842 -36.76 11.38 -3.30
N SER A 843 -35.48 11.08 -3.55
CA SER A 843 -34.90 11.15 -4.90
C SER A 843 -34.41 9.79 -5.41
N ARG A 844 -34.39 9.64 -6.75
CA ARG A 844 -33.92 8.45 -7.45
C ARG A 844 -32.42 8.27 -7.27
N SER A 845 -31.67 9.37 -7.17
CA SER A 845 -30.25 9.43 -6.79
C SER A 845 -30.00 8.93 -5.37
N SER A 846 -30.70 9.45 -4.36
CA SER A 846 -30.61 9.00 -2.96
C SER A 846 -30.99 7.54 -2.81
N ARG A 847 -31.96 7.05 -3.59
CA ARG A 847 -32.30 5.62 -3.66
C ARG A 847 -31.14 4.78 -4.20
N LYS A 848 -30.54 5.17 -5.34
CA LYS A 848 -29.35 4.51 -5.91
C LYS A 848 -28.16 4.54 -4.93
N GLN A 849 -27.97 5.65 -4.20
CA GLN A 849 -26.94 5.81 -3.18
C GLN A 849 -27.18 4.89 -1.96
N SER A 850 -28.41 4.80 -1.46
CA SER A 850 -28.77 3.91 -0.36
C SER A 850 -28.60 2.43 -0.73
N ALA A 851 -29.00 2.04 -1.94
CA ALA A 851 -28.76 0.70 -2.48
C ALA A 851 -27.25 0.39 -2.57
N CYS A 852 -26.45 1.33 -3.09
CA CYS A 852 -24.99 1.22 -3.14
C CYS A 852 -24.37 0.98 -1.76
N CYS A 853 -24.78 1.74 -0.73
CA CYS A 853 -24.29 1.55 0.64
C CYS A 853 -24.65 0.16 1.21
N LYS A 854 -25.86 -0.35 0.93
CA LYS A 854 -26.26 -1.72 1.32
C LYS A 854 -25.43 -2.78 0.60
N CYS A 855 -25.21 -2.65 -0.71
CA CYS A 855 -24.35 -3.54 -1.48
C CYS A 855 -22.92 -3.60 -0.90
N ILE A 856 -22.33 -2.46 -0.53
CA ILE A 856 -20.98 -2.41 0.08
C ILE A 856 -20.93 -3.19 1.39
N ILE A 857 -21.89 -2.96 2.30
CA ILE A 857 -21.96 -3.65 3.60
C ILE A 857 -22.18 -5.16 3.40
N PHE A 858 -23.07 -5.53 2.48
CA PHE A 858 -23.37 -6.92 2.15
C PHE A 858 -22.15 -7.63 1.52
N PHE A 859 -21.43 -6.99 0.59
CA PHE A 859 -20.23 -7.55 -0.02
C PHE A 859 -19.09 -7.71 1.01
N PHE A 860 -18.93 -6.76 1.93
CA PHE A 860 -17.98 -6.89 3.03
C PHE A 860 -18.26 -8.13 3.90
N TRP A 861 -19.51 -8.31 4.35
CA TRP A 861 -19.84 -9.43 5.25
C TRP A 861 -19.88 -10.78 4.54
N ASN A 862 -20.54 -10.88 3.38
CA ASN A 862 -20.80 -12.18 2.76
C ASN A 862 -19.69 -12.61 1.79
N ILE A 863 -19.15 -11.70 0.97
CA ILE A 863 -18.15 -12.04 -0.06
C ILE A 863 -16.73 -11.99 0.50
N PHE A 864 -16.41 -11.01 1.34
CA PHE A 864 -15.08 -10.91 1.96
C PHE A 864 -15.01 -11.69 3.28
N PHE A 865 -15.70 -11.22 4.33
CA PHE A 865 -15.51 -11.72 5.70
C PHE A 865 -15.91 -13.19 5.85
N TYR A 866 -17.10 -13.59 5.39
CA TYR A 866 -17.60 -14.96 5.61
C TYR A 866 -16.76 -16.03 4.89
N ASN A 867 -16.34 -15.78 3.64
CA ASN A 867 -15.44 -16.68 2.89
C ASN A 867 -14.11 -16.96 3.64
N LEU A 868 -13.57 -15.96 4.35
CA LEU A 868 -12.34 -16.13 5.15
C LEU A 868 -12.52 -17.08 6.35
N PHE A 869 -13.74 -17.24 6.88
CA PHE A 869 -14.04 -18.14 8.00
C PHE A 869 -14.57 -19.51 7.57
N THR A 870 -15.26 -19.62 6.44
CA THR A 870 -15.79 -20.91 5.95
C THR A 870 -14.71 -21.81 5.37
N GLY A 871 -13.65 -21.26 4.77
CA GLY A 871 -12.49 -22.05 4.34
C GLY A 871 -11.80 -22.84 5.46
N SER A 872 -11.89 -22.37 6.71
CA SER A 872 -11.45 -23.10 7.93
C SER A 872 -12.41 -24.17 8.43
N TRP A 873 -13.70 -24.05 8.10
CA TRP A 873 -14.75 -24.78 8.81
C TRP A 873 -14.65 -26.29 8.55
N TRP A 874 -14.38 -26.65 7.29
CA TRP A 874 -14.18 -28.02 6.86
C TRP A 874 -12.88 -28.64 7.40
N ASP A 875 -11.78 -27.89 7.44
CA ASP A 875 -10.46 -28.32 7.93
C ASP A 875 -10.45 -28.74 9.42
N ARG A 876 -11.39 -28.24 10.24
CA ARG A 876 -11.32 -28.35 11.71
C ARG A 876 -12.55 -28.91 12.42
N MET A 877 -13.54 -29.42 11.69
CA MET A 877 -14.83 -29.84 12.27
C MET A 877 -14.69 -30.91 13.40
N GLY A 878 -13.61 -31.69 13.41
CA GLY A 878 -13.30 -32.69 14.46
C GLY A 878 -12.47 -32.21 15.67
N LYS A 879 -12.18 -30.91 15.84
CA LYS A 879 -11.29 -30.39 16.91
C LYS A 879 -11.84 -29.16 17.66
N LEU A 880 -13.16 -29.07 17.83
CA LEU A 880 -13.84 -27.91 18.41
C LEU A 880 -13.81 -27.86 19.96
N THR A 881 -12.65 -27.52 20.52
CA THR A 881 -12.52 -26.97 21.88
C THR A 881 -11.63 -25.72 21.86
N VAL A 882 -12.19 -24.59 21.40
CA VAL A 882 -11.50 -23.30 21.39
C VAL A 882 -11.75 -22.58 22.71
N THR A 883 -10.71 -22.49 23.56
CA THR A 883 -10.82 -21.95 24.93
C THR A 883 -10.03 -20.66 25.16
N GLY A 884 -9.28 -20.15 24.16
CA GLY A 884 -8.48 -18.93 24.30
C GLY A 884 -8.54 -17.96 23.11
N LEU A 885 -8.45 -16.66 23.40
CA LEU A 885 -8.35 -15.59 22.39
C LEU A 885 -7.12 -15.77 21.47
N LYS A 886 -6.05 -16.37 22.00
CA LYS A 886 -4.79 -16.66 21.29
C LYS A 886 -4.99 -17.73 20.20
N ASP A 887 -5.90 -18.67 20.41
CA ASP A 887 -6.21 -19.73 19.44
C ASP A 887 -7.04 -19.17 18.29
N MET A 888 -7.96 -18.24 18.58
CA MET A 888 -8.70 -17.48 17.56
C MET A 888 -7.78 -16.58 16.72
N ALA A 889 -6.82 -15.90 17.35
CA ALA A 889 -5.83 -15.10 16.62
C ALA A 889 -4.94 -15.97 15.71
N THR A 890 -4.40 -17.07 16.24
CA THR A 890 -3.54 -17.99 15.48
C THR A 890 -4.29 -18.82 14.43
N LEU A 891 -5.60 -19.01 14.58
CA LEU A 891 -6.47 -19.48 13.51
C LEU A 891 -6.52 -18.44 12.38
N LEU A 892 -6.89 -17.19 12.67
CA LEU A 892 -7.18 -16.18 11.66
C LEU A 892 -5.99 -15.86 10.73
N GLY A 893 -4.79 -15.62 11.27
CA GLY A 893 -3.63 -15.23 10.45
C GLY A 893 -3.02 -16.35 9.60
N ASN A 894 -3.42 -17.61 9.82
CA ASN A 894 -3.07 -18.72 8.93
C ASN A 894 -4.07 -18.88 7.77
N LEU A 895 -5.32 -18.45 7.95
CA LEU A 895 -6.40 -18.64 6.98
C LEU A 895 -6.41 -17.61 5.86
N ILE A 896 -6.14 -16.34 6.20
CA ILE A 896 -6.23 -15.24 5.23
C ILE A 896 -5.31 -15.51 4.01
N PRO A 897 -4.03 -15.89 4.15
CA PRO A 897 -3.18 -16.21 2.99
C PRO A 897 -3.72 -17.37 2.13
N GLY A 898 -4.30 -18.40 2.76
CA GLY A 898 -4.81 -19.59 2.06
C GLY A 898 -6.00 -19.32 1.14
N GLN A 899 -6.77 -18.27 1.40
CA GLN A 899 -7.93 -17.86 0.57
C GLN A 899 -7.55 -16.95 -0.61
N ALA A 900 -6.29 -16.50 -0.72
CA ALA A 900 -5.88 -15.59 -1.79
C ALA A 900 -6.10 -16.14 -3.22
N PRO A 901 -5.88 -17.44 -3.54
CA PRO A 901 -6.12 -17.98 -4.89
C PRO A 901 -7.58 -17.88 -5.33
N PHE A 902 -8.53 -18.11 -4.41
CA PHE A 902 -9.97 -17.95 -4.67
C PHE A 902 -10.33 -16.49 -4.99
N PHE A 903 -9.78 -15.53 -4.24
CA PHE A 903 -10.01 -14.12 -4.54
C PHE A 903 -9.34 -13.65 -5.85
N MET A 904 -8.24 -14.27 -6.27
CA MET A 904 -7.67 -14.03 -7.61
C MET A 904 -8.62 -14.51 -8.71
N THR A 905 -9.10 -15.76 -8.67
CA THR A 905 -10.01 -16.28 -9.72
C THR A 905 -11.38 -15.59 -9.71
N TYR A 906 -11.84 -15.13 -8.54
CA TYR A 906 -13.00 -14.23 -8.41
C TYR A 906 -12.79 -12.88 -9.12
N ILE A 907 -11.64 -12.22 -8.95
CA ILE A 907 -11.31 -10.98 -9.68
C ILE A 907 -11.23 -11.20 -11.20
N MET A 908 -10.70 -12.35 -11.67
CA MET A 908 -10.69 -12.66 -13.10
C MET A 908 -12.11 -12.86 -13.67
N THR A 909 -12.98 -13.53 -12.91
CA THR A 909 -14.33 -13.89 -13.36
C THR A 909 -15.32 -12.73 -13.23
N THR A 910 -15.44 -12.15 -12.03
CA THR A 910 -16.35 -11.03 -11.75
C THR A 910 -15.79 -9.67 -12.20
N GLY A 911 -14.48 -9.58 -12.44
CA GLY A 911 -13.84 -8.39 -13.01
C GLY A 911 -13.77 -8.44 -14.52
N TRP A 912 -12.87 -9.27 -15.08
CA TRP A 912 -12.55 -9.20 -16.51
C TRP A 912 -13.74 -9.65 -17.38
N ALA A 913 -14.28 -10.85 -17.13
CA ALA A 913 -15.37 -11.39 -17.93
C ALA A 913 -16.69 -10.60 -17.75
N SER A 914 -16.97 -10.07 -16.55
CA SER A 914 -18.15 -9.21 -16.32
C SER A 914 -18.07 -7.88 -17.07
N LEU A 915 -16.90 -7.20 -17.07
CA LEU A 915 -16.72 -5.97 -17.86
C LEU A 915 -16.88 -6.23 -19.36
N ALA A 916 -16.38 -7.35 -19.88
CA ALA A 916 -16.53 -7.72 -21.28
C ALA A 916 -18.00 -8.04 -21.64
N TYR A 917 -18.74 -8.69 -20.74
CA TYR A 917 -20.18 -8.92 -20.85
C TYR A 917 -20.99 -7.61 -20.82
N GLU A 918 -20.67 -6.70 -19.90
CA GLU A 918 -21.31 -5.38 -19.75
C GLU A 918 -21.03 -4.44 -20.92
N LEU A 919 -19.83 -4.51 -21.53
CA LEU A 919 -19.54 -3.79 -22.77
C LEU A 919 -20.36 -4.33 -23.95
N MET A 920 -20.58 -5.65 -24.01
CA MET A 920 -21.36 -6.27 -25.08
C MET A 920 -22.87 -6.03 -24.95
N GLN A 921 -23.40 -5.91 -23.72
CA GLN A 921 -24.82 -5.67 -23.41
C GLN A 921 -25.81 -6.71 -24.01
N PRO A 922 -25.58 -8.04 -23.86
CA PRO A 922 -26.41 -9.07 -24.51
C PRO A 922 -27.90 -8.97 -24.18
N PHE A 923 -28.26 -8.65 -22.93
CA PHE A 923 -29.67 -8.52 -22.53
C PHE A 923 -30.39 -7.41 -23.31
N VAL A 924 -29.76 -6.23 -23.46
CA VAL A 924 -30.32 -5.09 -24.19
C VAL A 924 -30.34 -5.36 -25.71
N LEU A 925 -29.31 -6.03 -26.24
CA LEU A 925 -29.28 -6.49 -27.63
C LEU A 925 -30.43 -7.46 -27.94
N ILE A 926 -30.61 -8.50 -27.12
CA ILE A 926 -31.65 -9.52 -27.31
C ILE A 926 -33.04 -8.87 -27.24
N ILE A 927 -33.29 -7.99 -26.27
CA ILE A 927 -34.54 -7.21 -26.21
C ILE A 927 -34.73 -6.36 -27.47
N ASN A 928 -33.70 -5.64 -27.91
CA ASN A 928 -33.77 -4.83 -29.14
C ASN A 928 -34.03 -5.67 -30.39
N TRP A 929 -33.45 -6.89 -30.49
CA TRP A 929 -33.73 -7.82 -31.58
C TRP A 929 -35.14 -8.39 -31.51
N ILE A 930 -35.67 -8.69 -30.33
CA ILE A 930 -37.09 -9.07 -30.17
C ILE A 930 -38.00 -7.92 -30.62
N TYR A 931 -37.74 -6.68 -30.19
CA TYR A 931 -38.53 -5.52 -30.60
C TYR A 931 -38.48 -5.23 -32.11
N GLN A 932 -37.32 -5.36 -32.75
CA GLN A 932 -37.15 -5.03 -34.17
C GLN A 932 -37.45 -6.20 -35.14
N ILE A 933 -37.21 -7.46 -34.74
CA ILE A 933 -37.34 -8.64 -35.62
C ILE A 933 -38.64 -9.41 -35.34
N VAL A 934 -39.03 -9.58 -34.07
CA VAL A 934 -40.22 -10.35 -33.69
C VAL A 934 -41.46 -9.46 -33.57
N LEU A 935 -41.32 -8.26 -33.00
CA LEU A 935 -42.42 -7.29 -32.85
C LEU A 935 -42.44 -6.21 -33.96
N LEU A 936 -41.49 -6.27 -34.91
CA LEU A 936 -41.39 -5.42 -36.12
C LEU A 936 -41.49 -3.89 -35.89
N ARG A 937 -41.28 -3.40 -34.66
CA ARG A 937 -41.40 -1.96 -34.35
C ARG A 937 -40.19 -1.20 -34.91
N LYS A 938 -40.45 -0.25 -35.83
CA LYS A 938 -39.43 0.69 -36.38
C LYS A 938 -38.72 1.50 -35.28
N GLU A 939 -39.40 1.73 -34.16
CA GLU A 939 -38.84 2.35 -32.97
C GLU A 939 -38.25 1.30 -32.04
N GLY A 940 -37.03 0.85 -32.39
CA GLY A 940 -36.24 -0.03 -31.53
C GLY A 940 -35.99 0.55 -30.14
N TYR A 941 -35.98 -0.34 -29.13
CA TYR A 941 -35.91 -0.07 -27.69
C TYR A 941 -34.78 0.92 -27.34
N GLY A 942 -35.13 2.01 -26.64
CA GLY A 942 -34.32 3.24 -26.69
C GLY A 942 -34.38 4.14 -25.46
N ASP A 943 -34.72 3.63 -24.27
CA ASP A 943 -34.50 4.37 -23.03
C ASP A 943 -33.01 4.72 -22.86
N LEU A 944 -32.73 5.96 -22.45
CA LEU A 944 -31.37 6.43 -22.15
C LEU A 944 -30.81 5.67 -20.94
N TYR A 945 -29.99 4.66 -21.21
CA TYR A 945 -29.45 3.73 -20.21
C TYR A 945 -28.52 4.45 -19.20
N THR A 946 -29.11 4.92 -18.08
CA THR A 946 -28.32 5.58 -17.02
C THR A 946 -27.39 4.57 -16.37
N PHE A 947 -26.11 4.95 -16.21
CA PHE A 947 -25.07 4.08 -15.63
C PHE A 947 -25.51 3.40 -14.30
N PRO A 948 -25.20 2.10 -14.10
CA PRO A 948 -25.67 1.35 -12.94
C PRO A 948 -24.77 1.53 -11.69
N TYR A 949 -24.70 2.77 -11.18
CA TYR A 949 -23.98 3.16 -9.96
C TYR A 949 -23.99 2.14 -8.79
N HIS A 950 -25.14 1.52 -8.56
CA HIS A 950 -25.43 0.64 -7.43
C HIS A 950 -24.94 -0.81 -7.63
N THR A 951 -24.43 -1.15 -8.82
CA THR A 951 -23.66 -2.39 -9.09
C THR A 951 -22.16 -2.08 -9.09
N GLU A 952 -21.74 -1.05 -9.83
CA GLU A 952 -20.32 -0.83 -10.13
C GLU A 952 -19.51 -0.15 -9.03
N VAL A 953 -20.06 0.84 -8.33
CA VAL A 953 -19.34 1.47 -7.21
C VAL A 953 -19.09 0.43 -6.09
N PRO A 954 -20.07 -0.40 -5.67
CA PRO A 954 -19.82 -1.49 -4.72
C PRO A 954 -18.80 -2.54 -5.21
N ARG A 955 -18.84 -2.92 -6.49
CA ARG A 955 -17.89 -3.89 -7.09
C ARG A 955 -16.46 -3.34 -7.09
N ALA A 956 -16.27 -2.11 -7.57
CA ALA A 956 -14.97 -1.45 -7.61
C ALA A 956 -14.37 -1.21 -6.21
N LEU A 957 -15.21 -0.93 -5.21
CA LEU A 957 -14.78 -0.77 -3.81
C LEU A 957 -14.51 -2.12 -3.12
N LEU A 958 -15.23 -3.20 -3.44
CA LEU A 958 -14.90 -4.55 -2.99
C LEU A 958 -13.53 -4.99 -3.52
N PHE A 959 -13.25 -4.75 -4.81
CA PHE A 959 -11.93 -5.04 -5.37
C PHE A 959 -10.83 -4.15 -4.76
N GLY A 960 -11.15 -2.90 -4.41
CA GLY A 960 -10.26 -2.04 -3.63
C GLY A 960 -9.93 -2.64 -2.26
N LEU A 961 -10.94 -3.12 -1.51
CA LEU A 961 -10.76 -3.81 -0.24
C LEU A 961 -9.89 -5.07 -0.37
N LEU A 962 -10.13 -5.89 -1.39
CA LEU A 962 -9.31 -7.07 -1.67
C LEU A 962 -7.86 -6.66 -1.98
N GLY A 963 -7.65 -5.67 -2.86
CA GLY A 963 -6.33 -5.13 -3.18
C GLY A 963 -5.57 -4.65 -1.95
N PHE A 964 -6.19 -3.83 -1.10
CA PHE A 964 -5.57 -3.37 0.14
C PHE A 964 -5.31 -4.50 1.14
N THR A 965 -6.25 -5.43 1.35
CA THR A 965 -6.06 -6.52 2.32
C THR A 965 -4.96 -7.49 1.90
N PHE A 966 -4.92 -7.84 0.61
CA PHE A 966 -4.03 -8.89 0.10
C PHE A 966 -2.69 -8.39 -0.45
N CYS A 967 -2.48 -7.08 -0.66
CA CYS A 967 -1.19 -6.56 -1.18
C CYS A 967 0.04 -6.97 -0.33
N ILE A 968 -0.11 -7.06 0.99
CA ILE A 968 0.95 -7.49 1.93
C ILE A 968 1.10 -9.02 1.97
N LEU A 969 0.03 -9.78 1.70
CA LEU A 969 -0.04 -11.22 1.96
C LEU A 969 0.12 -12.09 0.71
N ALA A 970 -0.35 -11.61 -0.44
CA ALA A 970 -0.30 -12.29 -1.72
C ALA A 970 -0.18 -11.26 -2.88
N PRO A 971 1.00 -10.66 -3.09
CA PRO A 971 1.24 -9.61 -4.11
C PRO A 971 0.73 -9.93 -5.52
N LEU A 972 0.68 -11.22 -5.88
CA LEU A 972 0.17 -11.72 -7.17
C LEU A 972 -1.29 -11.36 -7.46
N ILE A 973 -2.07 -10.89 -6.48
CA ILE A 973 -3.42 -10.35 -6.72
C ILE A 973 -3.40 -9.02 -7.48
N LEU A 974 -2.34 -8.22 -7.34
CA LEU A 974 -2.27 -6.83 -7.83
C LEU A 974 -2.18 -6.72 -9.37
N PRO A 975 -1.46 -7.58 -10.11
CA PRO A 975 -1.55 -7.63 -11.56
C PRO A 975 -2.97 -7.88 -12.07
N PHE A 976 -3.70 -8.85 -11.49
CA PHE A 976 -5.07 -9.15 -11.90
C PHE A 976 -6.04 -7.98 -11.61
N LEU A 977 -5.84 -7.31 -10.48
CA LEU A 977 -6.55 -6.12 -10.05
C LEU A 977 -6.29 -4.90 -10.98
N LEU A 978 -5.04 -4.69 -11.39
CA LEU A 978 -4.66 -3.60 -12.30
C LEU A 978 -5.27 -3.78 -13.69
N VAL A 979 -5.32 -5.01 -14.21
CA VAL A 979 -6.01 -5.31 -15.48
C VAL A 979 -7.51 -5.01 -15.40
N TYR A 980 -8.17 -5.29 -14.26
CA TYR A 980 -9.56 -4.85 -14.05
C TYR A 980 -9.69 -3.31 -14.10
N TYR A 981 -8.89 -2.58 -13.33
CA TYR A 981 -8.99 -1.13 -13.29
C TYR A 981 -8.60 -0.45 -14.61
N PHE A 982 -7.76 -1.08 -15.44
CA PHE A 982 -7.48 -0.61 -16.80
C PHE A 982 -8.69 -0.68 -17.75
N PHE A 983 -9.63 -1.60 -17.51
CA PHE A 983 -10.83 -1.78 -18.36
C PHE A 983 -12.10 -1.09 -17.81
N ALA A 984 -12.14 -0.69 -16.54
CA ALA A 984 -13.29 -0.01 -15.93
C ALA A 984 -13.26 1.52 -16.17
N TYR A 985 -14.41 2.20 -16.28
CA TYR A 985 -14.50 3.64 -16.57
C TYR A 985 -15.85 4.29 -16.19
N ASN A 986 -15.88 5.63 -16.00
CA ASN A 986 -17.04 6.55 -15.80
C ASN A 986 -17.84 6.57 -14.45
N THR A 987 -18.19 7.80 -13.99
CA THR A 987 -19.30 8.26 -13.09
C THR A 987 -19.04 8.95 -11.70
N ASN A 988 -20.08 9.39 -10.98
CA ASN A 988 -20.11 10.60 -10.12
C ASN A 988 -19.29 10.68 -8.81
N GLY A 989 -18.83 11.90 -8.50
CA GLY A 989 -18.11 12.35 -7.30
C GLY A 989 -18.95 12.68 -6.07
N SER A 990 -20.28 12.68 -6.15
CA SER A 990 -21.15 12.60 -4.95
C SER A 990 -20.89 11.32 -4.13
N TYR A 991 -20.32 10.28 -4.77
CA TYR A 991 -19.82 9.07 -4.12
C TYR A 991 -18.39 9.22 -3.56
N TRP A 992 -17.69 10.33 -3.79
CA TRP A 992 -16.30 10.50 -3.32
C TRP A 992 -16.15 10.38 -1.79
N PRO A 993 -17.04 10.92 -0.94
CA PRO A 993 -17.01 10.66 0.49
C PRO A 993 -17.25 9.18 0.85
N ILE A 994 -18.02 8.44 0.06
CA ILE A 994 -18.26 6.99 0.26
C ILE A 994 -16.99 6.22 -0.11
N ALA A 995 -16.39 6.52 -1.27
CA ALA A 995 -15.14 5.91 -1.72
C ALA A 995 -13.97 6.20 -0.76
N HIS A 996 -13.85 7.43 -0.25
CA HIS A 996 -12.85 7.81 0.76
C HIS A 996 -13.04 7.03 2.06
N ASN A 997 -14.26 6.97 2.62
CA ASN A 997 -14.52 6.19 3.83
C ASN A 997 -14.28 4.69 3.61
N ALA A 998 -14.62 4.14 2.44
CA ALA A 998 -14.37 2.74 2.09
C ALA A 998 -12.87 2.42 1.92
N ALA A 999 -12.09 3.34 1.33
CA ALA A 999 -10.64 3.21 1.23
C ALA A 999 -9.96 3.29 2.61
N ILE A 1000 -10.34 4.25 3.46
CA ILE A 1000 -9.88 4.34 4.85
C ILE A 1000 -10.23 3.07 5.64
N PHE A 1001 -11.46 2.58 5.51
CA PHE A 1001 -11.89 1.33 6.14
C PHE A 1001 -11.06 0.13 5.66
N SER A 1002 -10.77 0.05 4.35
CA SER A 1002 -9.92 -0.99 3.77
C SER A 1002 -8.48 -0.93 4.29
N LEU A 1003 -7.92 0.27 4.49
CA LEU A 1003 -6.61 0.47 5.10
C LEU A 1003 -6.61 0.07 6.59
N ILE A 1004 -7.68 0.35 7.34
CA ILE A 1004 -7.82 -0.09 8.74
C ILE A 1004 -7.94 -1.63 8.81
N VAL A 1005 -8.68 -2.27 7.91
CA VAL A 1005 -8.76 -3.74 7.82
C VAL A 1005 -7.39 -4.34 7.50
N MET A 1006 -6.67 -3.80 6.50
CA MET A 1006 -5.29 -4.19 6.17
C MET A 1006 -4.35 -4.06 7.37
N GLN A 1007 -4.38 -2.93 8.09
CA GLN A 1007 -3.53 -2.66 9.26
C GLN A 1007 -3.87 -3.58 10.44
N ALA A 1008 -5.14 -3.88 10.67
CA ALA A 1008 -5.57 -4.83 11.70
C ALA A 1008 -5.12 -6.27 11.39
N VAL A 1009 -5.31 -6.72 10.14
CA VAL A 1009 -4.82 -8.02 9.66
C VAL A 1009 -3.29 -8.11 9.77
N ALA A 1010 -2.56 -7.07 9.37
CA ALA A 1010 -1.11 -7.00 9.52
C ALA A 1010 -0.68 -7.04 10.99
N SER A 1011 -1.33 -6.28 11.88
CA SER A 1011 -1.04 -6.27 13.32
C SER A 1011 -1.22 -7.65 13.96
N ILE A 1012 -2.29 -8.37 13.60
CA ILE A 1012 -2.54 -9.76 14.04
C ILE A 1012 -1.45 -10.71 13.51
N ILE A 1013 -1.11 -10.64 12.23
CA ILE A 1013 -0.13 -11.55 11.60
C ILE A 1013 1.29 -11.29 12.12
N PHE A 1014 1.71 -10.03 12.32
CA PHE A 1014 2.99 -9.72 12.95
C PHE A 1014 3.02 -10.14 14.43
N GLY A 1015 1.90 -10.01 15.15
CA GLY A 1015 1.75 -10.49 16.53
C GLY A 1015 1.90 -12.01 16.64
N MET A 1016 1.29 -12.77 15.71
CA MET A 1016 1.46 -14.22 15.62
C MET A 1016 2.89 -14.65 15.30
N LYS A 1017 3.59 -13.91 14.42
CA LYS A 1017 4.98 -14.18 14.03
C LYS A 1017 6.01 -13.70 15.08
N ASN A 1018 5.57 -13.40 16.32
CA ASN A 1018 6.38 -12.87 17.42
C ASN A 1018 7.09 -11.52 17.16
N PHE A 1019 6.76 -10.81 16.07
CA PHE A 1019 7.26 -9.46 15.79
C PHE A 1019 6.44 -8.42 16.56
N GLY A 1020 6.54 -8.44 17.89
CA GLY A 1020 5.74 -7.60 18.80
C GLY A 1020 5.82 -6.11 18.46
N THR A 1021 7.01 -5.59 18.16
CA THR A 1021 7.23 -4.20 17.75
C THR A 1021 6.47 -3.83 16.47
N ALA A 1022 6.51 -4.69 15.44
CA ALA A 1022 5.78 -4.47 14.19
C ALA A 1022 4.25 -4.56 14.41
N SER A 1023 3.80 -5.46 15.29
CA SER A 1023 2.39 -5.57 15.69
C SER A 1023 1.89 -4.28 16.38
N THR A 1024 2.67 -3.74 17.32
CA THR A 1024 2.39 -2.46 17.99
C THR A 1024 2.42 -1.28 17.03
N LEU A 1025 3.40 -1.20 16.12
CA LEU A 1025 3.48 -0.14 15.11
C LEU A 1025 2.29 -0.20 14.14
N ALA A 1026 1.89 -1.39 13.68
CA ALA A 1026 0.69 -1.57 12.86
C ALA A 1026 -0.59 -1.15 13.60
N PHE A 1027 -0.69 -1.41 14.90
CA PHE A 1027 -1.80 -0.92 15.73
C PHE A 1027 -1.80 0.62 15.87
N VAL A 1028 -0.63 1.24 16.04
CA VAL A 1028 -0.48 2.71 16.06
C VAL A 1028 -0.84 3.34 14.71
N LEU A 1029 -0.57 2.66 13.59
CA LEU A 1029 -1.03 3.08 12.26
C LEU A 1029 -2.56 3.17 12.14
N ILE A 1030 -3.32 2.29 12.82
CA ILE A 1030 -4.79 2.36 12.86
C ILE A 1030 -5.24 3.67 13.53
N ILE A 1031 -4.60 4.05 14.62
CA ILE A 1031 -4.89 5.30 15.34
C ILE A 1031 -4.60 6.51 14.45
N PHE A 1032 -3.44 6.56 13.79
CA PHE A 1032 -3.12 7.66 12.86
C PHE A 1032 -4.06 7.69 11.64
N THR A 1033 -4.46 6.54 11.11
CA THR A 1033 -5.41 6.46 9.98
C THR A 1033 -6.81 6.94 10.37
N ALA A 1034 -7.26 6.62 11.59
CA ALA A 1034 -8.52 7.11 12.15
C ALA A 1034 -8.47 8.63 12.43
N LEU A 1035 -7.36 9.15 12.98
CA LEU A 1035 -7.15 10.59 13.19
C LEU A 1035 -7.08 11.37 11.88
N PHE A 1036 -6.44 10.81 10.84
CA PHE A 1036 -6.41 11.39 9.50
C PHE A 1036 -7.83 11.45 8.88
N ASN A 1037 -8.63 10.39 9.01
CA ASN A 1037 -10.03 10.42 8.60
C ASN A 1037 -10.84 11.46 9.38
N LEU A 1038 -10.64 11.58 10.69
CA LEU A 1038 -11.30 12.61 11.51
C LEU A 1038 -10.94 14.02 11.03
N TYR A 1039 -9.67 14.28 10.73
CA TYR A 1039 -9.21 15.54 10.12
C TYR A 1039 -9.84 15.79 8.76
N CYS A 1040 -9.84 14.81 7.86
CA CYS A 1040 -10.45 14.92 6.53
C CYS A 1040 -11.97 15.14 6.59
N ARG A 1041 -12.67 14.49 7.53
CA ARG A 1041 -14.10 14.68 7.76
C ARG A 1041 -14.42 16.01 8.43
N HIS A 1042 -13.55 16.56 9.27
CA HIS A 1042 -13.73 17.90 9.83
C HIS A 1042 -13.46 18.99 8.77
N LYS A 1043 -12.43 18.82 7.93
CA LYS A 1043 -11.96 19.85 6.99
C LYS A 1043 -12.66 19.85 5.63
N PHE A 1044 -12.89 18.67 5.04
CA PHE A 1044 -13.34 18.57 3.64
C PHE A 1044 -14.79 18.11 3.48
N LEU A 1045 -15.32 17.25 4.36
CA LEU A 1045 -16.73 16.82 4.27
C LEU A 1045 -17.75 17.98 4.29
N PRO A 1046 -17.54 19.11 5.01
CA PRO A 1046 -18.43 20.26 4.91
C PRO A 1046 -18.57 20.82 3.49
N LEU A 1047 -17.53 20.75 2.65
CA LEU A 1047 -17.53 21.23 1.26
C LEU A 1047 -18.36 20.35 0.31
N PHE A 1048 -18.61 19.09 0.68
CA PHE A 1048 -19.51 18.20 -0.07
C PHE A 1048 -20.97 18.32 0.38
N ASN A 1049 -21.20 18.70 1.65
CA ASN A 1049 -22.55 18.77 2.25
C ASN A 1049 -23.17 20.19 2.23
N ASN A 1050 -22.33 21.22 2.08
CA ASN A 1050 -22.71 22.63 2.06
C ASN A 1050 -22.02 23.32 0.87
N LYS A 1051 -22.74 24.20 0.18
CA LYS A 1051 -22.14 25.11 -0.82
C LYS A 1051 -21.57 26.33 -0.08
N ALA A 1052 -20.50 26.93 -0.59
CA ALA A 1052 -19.95 28.15 0.01
C ALA A 1052 -20.90 29.34 -0.20
N VAL A 1053 -21.08 30.16 0.85
CA VAL A 1053 -21.95 31.35 0.79
C VAL A 1053 -21.43 32.38 -0.21
N GLN A 1054 -20.10 32.55 -0.27
CA GLN A 1054 -19.43 33.43 -1.24
C GLN A 1054 -19.80 33.05 -2.67
N ASP A 1055 -19.55 31.79 -3.08
CA ASP A 1055 -19.87 31.28 -4.41
C ASP A 1055 -21.34 31.52 -4.81
N LEU A 1056 -22.29 31.34 -3.88
CA LEU A 1056 -23.71 31.55 -4.18
C LEU A 1056 -24.04 33.02 -4.41
N ILE A 1057 -23.49 33.93 -3.59
CA ILE A 1057 -23.69 35.39 -3.73
C ILE A 1057 -22.98 35.93 -4.97
N GLU A 1058 -21.79 35.42 -5.28
CA GLU A 1058 -20.99 35.83 -6.44
C GLU A 1058 -21.65 35.38 -7.76
N MET A 1059 -22.28 34.20 -7.77
CA MET A 1059 -23.17 33.79 -8.87
C MET A 1059 -24.48 34.58 -8.94
N ASP A 1060 -25.15 34.85 -7.81
CA ASP A 1060 -26.37 35.68 -7.81
C ASP A 1060 -26.07 37.04 -8.45
N ARG A 1061 -24.98 37.71 -8.05
CA ARG A 1061 -24.50 38.94 -8.69
C ARG A 1061 -24.15 38.77 -10.17
N HIS A 1062 -23.54 37.67 -10.57
CA HIS A 1062 -23.20 37.44 -11.98
C HIS A 1062 -24.44 37.28 -12.86
N ASP A 1063 -25.47 36.57 -12.38
CA ASP A 1063 -26.71 36.34 -13.12
C ASP A 1063 -27.64 37.57 -13.08
N GLU A 1064 -27.55 38.41 -12.03
CA GLU A 1064 -28.10 39.77 -11.98
C GLU A 1064 -27.45 40.66 -13.06
N HIS A 1065 -26.11 40.83 -13.03
CA HIS A 1065 -25.39 41.70 -13.98
C HIS A 1065 -25.50 41.25 -15.45
N SER A 1066 -25.77 39.96 -15.70
CA SER A 1066 -25.97 39.43 -17.06
C SER A 1066 -27.44 39.30 -17.49
N GLY A 1067 -28.39 39.78 -16.66
CA GLY A 1067 -29.82 39.80 -16.98
C GLY A 1067 -30.50 38.43 -17.11
N LYS A 1068 -29.85 37.35 -16.67
CA LYS A 1068 -30.33 35.97 -16.86
C LYS A 1068 -31.43 35.57 -15.90
N ILE A 1069 -31.53 36.24 -14.75
CA ILE A 1069 -32.51 35.90 -13.71
C ILE A 1069 -33.94 35.97 -14.26
N ASP A 1070 -34.25 36.97 -15.09
CA ASP A 1070 -35.60 37.13 -15.68
C ASP A 1070 -35.99 36.01 -16.65
N GLU A 1071 -35.01 35.29 -17.23
CA GLU A 1071 -35.23 34.08 -18.04
C GLU A 1071 -35.34 32.80 -17.19
N ILE A 1072 -34.64 32.77 -16.06
CA ILE A 1072 -34.59 31.61 -15.14
C ILE A 1072 -35.85 31.53 -14.28
N LEU A 1073 -36.31 32.66 -13.72
CA LEU A 1073 -37.40 32.71 -12.73
C LEU A 1073 -38.72 32.08 -13.22
N PRO A 1074 -39.21 32.36 -14.45
CA PRO A 1074 -40.45 31.75 -14.95
C PRO A 1074 -40.31 30.25 -15.23
N ARG A 1075 -39.13 29.82 -15.71
CA ARG A 1075 -38.84 28.39 -15.96
C ARG A 1075 -38.79 27.60 -14.66
N LEU A 1076 -38.22 28.16 -13.59
CA LEU A 1076 -38.13 27.53 -12.27
C LEU A 1076 -39.52 27.13 -11.74
N LEU A 1077 -40.51 28.02 -11.85
CA LEU A 1077 -41.90 27.78 -11.44
C LEU A 1077 -42.53 26.61 -12.23
N SER A 1078 -42.32 26.57 -13.55
CA SER A 1078 -42.84 25.49 -14.41
C SER A 1078 -42.17 24.12 -14.20
N SER A 1079 -41.01 24.07 -13.53
CA SER A 1079 -40.14 22.89 -13.52
C SER A 1079 -40.61 21.75 -12.61
N TYR A 1080 -41.48 22.01 -11.62
CA TYR A 1080 -41.86 21.04 -10.57
C TYR A 1080 -43.33 20.63 -10.60
N TYR A 1081 -44.01 20.71 -11.75
CA TYR A 1081 -45.36 20.18 -11.88
C TYR A 1081 -45.38 18.64 -11.87
N GLN A 1082 -46.15 18.08 -10.92
CA GLN A 1082 -46.33 16.64 -10.74
C GLN A 1082 -47.08 15.96 -11.90
N PHE A 1083 -47.84 16.73 -12.68
CA PHE A 1083 -48.58 16.29 -13.86
C PHE A 1083 -48.09 17.08 -15.06
N GLY A 1084 -47.73 16.39 -16.15
CA GLY A 1084 -47.30 17.06 -17.38
C GLY A 1084 -48.40 17.93 -17.97
N GLY A 1085 -48.12 19.21 -18.18
CA GLY A 1085 -49.04 20.10 -18.88
C GLY A 1085 -49.28 19.62 -20.31
N PHE A 1086 -50.52 19.67 -20.78
CA PHE A 1086 -50.86 19.35 -22.16
C PHE A 1086 -50.05 20.26 -23.12
N HIS A 1087 -49.31 19.67 -24.06
CA HIS A 1087 -48.86 20.39 -25.25
C HIS A 1087 -50.02 20.56 -26.24
N GLY A 1088 -50.99 21.39 -25.83
CA GLY A 1088 -52.02 22.01 -26.66
C GLY A 1088 -51.90 23.53 -26.56
N ASN A 1089 -52.28 24.26 -27.60
CA ASN A 1089 -51.99 25.70 -27.69
C ASN A 1089 -52.82 26.54 -26.70
N HIS A 1090 -52.14 27.25 -25.79
CA HIS A 1090 -52.69 28.24 -24.84
C HIS A 1090 -53.62 27.66 -23.74
N PRO A 1091 -53.82 28.37 -22.59
CA PRO A 1091 -53.50 29.77 -22.31
C PRO A 1091 -52.44 30.02 -21.22
N THR A 1092 -51.39 30.75 -21.57
CA THR A 1092 -50.47 31.40 -20.60
C THR A 1092 -50.98 32.74 -20.07
N ASP A 1093 -52.10 33.23 -20.61
CA ASP A 1093 -52.53 34.63 -20.47
C ASP A 1093 -53.20 34.97 -19.12
N LEU A 1094 -53.58 33.96 -18.33
CA LEU A 1094 -54.31 34.14 -17.06
C LEU A 1094 -53.41 34.52 -15.87
N LEU A 1095 -52.10 34.30 -15.92
CA LEU A 1095 -51.16 34.71 -14.85
C LEU A 1095 -50.33 35.96 -15.20
N ALA A 1096 -50.43 36.44 -16.45
CA ALA A 1096 -49.78 37.68 -16.88
C ALA A 1096 -50.47 38.96 -16.36
N ALA A 1097 -51.68 38.85 -15.79
CA ALA A 1097 -52.46 39.97 -15.29
C ALA A 1097 -51.96 40.51 -13.94
N GLU A 1098 -51.70 39.64 -12.97
CA GLU A 1098 -51.36 40.03 -11.59
C GLU A 1098 -49.92 40.57 -11.45
N TYR A 1099 -49.01 40.20 -12.37
CA TYR A 1099 -47.64 40.72 -12.38
C TYR A 1099 -47.53 42.18 -12.85
N LYS A 1100 -48.62 42.79 -13.33
CA LYS A 1100 -48.66 44.20 -13.74
C LYS A 1100 -49.26 45.15 -12.69
N THR A 1101 -50.06 44.67 -11.75
CA THR A 1101 -50.72 45.53 -10.75
C THR A 1101 -49.81 46.01 -9.62
N PHE A 1102 -48.70 45.31 -9.34
CA PHE A 1102 -47.74 45.75 -8.31
C PHE A 1102 -46.77 46.86 -8.79
N ASN A 1103 -46.37 46.85 -10.08
CA ASN A 1103 -45.35 47.77 -10.60
C ASN A 1103 -45.90 49.14 -11.06
N SER A 1104 -47.18 49.43 -10.86
CA SER A 1104 -47.81 50.72 -11.22
C SER A 1104 -48.22 51.59 -10.03
N ALA A 1105 -47.97 51.16 -8.79
CA ALA A 1105 -48.42 51.87 -7.58
C ALA A 1105 -47.42 52.92 -7.07
N ASP A 1106 -46.10 52.66 -7.17
CA ASP A 1106 -45.05 53.44 -6.48
C ASP A 1106 -44.52 54.66 -7.28
N ALA A 1107 -45.12 54.96 -8.43
CA ALA A 1107 -44.66 56.00 -9.35
C ALA A 1107 -45.60 57.22 -9.43
N GLY A 1108 -46.33 57.54 -8.35
CA GLY A 1108 -47.36 58.57 -8.44
C GLY A 1108 -48.03 59.05 -7.16
N HIS A 1109 -47.29 59.54 -6.15
CA HIS A 1109 -47.61 60.81 -5.46
C HIS A 1109 -46.53 61.25 -4.45
N LYS A 1110 -46.16 62.53 -4.49
CA LYS A 1110 -45.72 63.30 -3.32
C LYS A 1110 -46.67 64.48 -3.14
N MET A 1111 -47.64 64.35 -2.24
CA MET A 1111 -48.21 65.47 -1.47
C MET A 1111 -48.88 64.93 -0.23
#